data_AF-F0H055-F1
#
_entry.id   AF-F0H055-F1
#
_cell.length_a   1.000
_cell.length_b   1.000
_cell.length_c   1.000
_cell.angle_alpha   90.00
_cell.angle_beta   90.00
_cell.angle_gamma   90.00
#
_symmetry.space_group_name_H-M   'P 1'
#
loop_
_entity.id
_entity.type
_entity.pdbx_description
1 polymer ?
#
loop_
_entity_poly.entity_id
_entity_poly.type
_entity_poly.pdbx_seq_one_letter_code
_entity_poly.pdbx_strand_id
1 'polypeptide(L)'
;METTGLYKYSDKITEIGAVKVENGEITEVFNELVNPEKMIPEKVVELTGITNEMVMDKPKIDEILPKFLEFSKDAYFVGQNTDFDIGFVKEACDNLSYQFEPIYLDTLPMARAVFPSMGRFSLDKLAKKLAVGPFNHHRASDDAMTTAKVFIKLFEKIKDKNKDLSLSKINSIKTKWPISRHENFSSIIFAKNYQGLKNLYKIISDSRMKYFNLEAKTPFDLVSKNKEGLIIGSGGKDGLLFKAIRDDYSEEKIDEICEFFDFFQIEALGVFADDLENGSIRNKEQIIEINKKIIELGKKHDKLVVATGSVRYMEKKDYVLRNILHKGQFFHYRENNPLYYLKTTNEMLDEFYYLDDQTKMEVVIDNTIKISDQIESIMPIPHETFPPKIEGSDKRLKDTTYEKAISIYGDPLPELVKTRLDKELDSIISNGYAVLYIIAKELVEKSNRDGYLVGSRGSVGSSFAATMANITEVNPLAPHYICPNCKHSEFITDGSIGAGIDLPDKTCPKCGTEMNKDGHDIPFEVFLGFEGDKEPDIDLNFAGEYQPTIHKYTEELFGEGKVFRAGTIGTIKDNTAFGYIKKYMEDNELTLSNAQIRKYQRGLFDVKRTTGQHPGGLMIVPNDKEIYDFSPVQYPADDGKDDIKTTHFTYNMMHGVILKLDLLGHDVPTIIRSLQDLTNTDPLKLQMDDENVMNIFSSTKPLNIKYDFSNNEIGTLGIPEFGTSFVRGMLKDTFPTKFSEMTRISGLSHGTDVWLNNAQDLVKSKTAGFDQIISTRDDIMNSLINLGLDKKKSFQIMEKVRKGKELSEETLNYMRENKVPDWYIDSCLKIKYLFPKAHAVAYCLMSYRIAYYKVYYPKAFYATYFSTKLNDFQYSVIVKGLKSIQYALNEINQLEKPTQREKNLRSLLEVAEEMAARDIKIKKADLYKSEAVKFILDEDGEILPPLSAVDDVSEAMAKDVVEEREKAKFISIEDLKKRTSLNKNALNSLKNLDIINNLQEENQMSLFDL
;
A
#
# COMPACT_ATOMS: atom_id res chain seq x y z
N MET A 1 -27.31 18.56 -33.13
CA MET A 1 -27.20 20.04 -33.20
C MET A 1 -25.80 20.42 -32.74
N GLU A 2 -25.23 21.53 -33.21
CA GLU A 2 -23.91 22.01 -32.77
C GLU A 2 -24.02 23.32 -32.00
N THR A 3 -23.14 23.53 -31.03
CA THR A 3 -23.20 24.63 -30.06
C THR A 3 -21.82 25.19 -29.73
N THR A 4 -21.74 26.37 -29.10
CA THR A 4 -20.47 26.97 -28.64
C THR A 4 -19.85 26.28 -27.41
N GLY A 5 -20.53 25.29 -26.83
CA GLY A 5 -20.14 24.59 -25.61
C GLY A 5 -21.26 23.67 -25.09
N LEU A 6 -21.14 23.20 -23.84
CA LEU A 6 -22.01 22.13 -23.30
C LEU A 6 -23.18 22.64 -22.46
N TYR A 7 -23.21 23.92 -22.08
CA TYR A 7 -24.17 24.44 -21.11
C TYR A 7 -25.22 25.34 -21.77
N LYS A 8 -26.48 24.88 -21.80
CA LYS A 8 -27.60 25.57 -22.47
C LYS A 8 -27.80 27.04 -22.07
N TYR A 9 -27.44 27.42 -20.84
CA TYR A 9 -27.62 28.80 -20.35
C TYR A 9 -26.50 29.77 -20.76
N SER A 10 -25.26 29.29 -20.94
CA SER A 10 -24.10 30.14 -21.28
C SER A 10 -23.61 30.00 -22.72
N ASP A 11 -23.95 28.88 -23.36
CA ASP A 11 -23.57 28.55 -24.73
C ASP A 11 -24.73 28.76 -25.71
N LYS A 12 -24.40 28.90 -26.98
CA LYS A 12 -25.34 29.26 -28.05
C LYS A 12 -25.30 28.24 -29.17
N ILE A 13 -26.43 28.09 -29.88
CA ILE A 13 -26.57 27.19 -31.03
C ILE A 13 -25.77 27.77 -32.21
N THR A 14 -25.00 26.93 -32.89
CA THR A 14 -24.21 27.29 -34.09
C THR A 14 -24.70 26.60 -35.36
N GLU A 15 -25.35 25.44 -35.25
CA GLU A 15 -25.96 24.73 -36.39
C GLU A 15 -27.17 23.91 -35.94
N ILE A 16 -28.29 24.03 -36.67
CA ILE A 16 -29.46 23.16 -36.54
C ILE A 16 -29.58 22.30 -37.78
N GLY A 17 -29.40 20.98 -37.59
CA GLY A 17 -29.60 19.97 -38.62
C GLY A 17 -30.69 18.98 -38.20
N ALA A 18 -31.66 18.74 -39.07
CA ALA A 18 -32.75 17.79 -38.85
C ALA A 18 -33.22 17.18 -40.18
N VAL A 19 -33.83 15.99 -40.10
CA VAL A 19 -34.42 15.32 -41.26
C VAL A 19 -35.81 14.79 -40.88
N LYS A 20 -36.74 14.82 -41.83
CA LYS A 20 -38.10 14.32 -41.65
C LYS A 20 -38.18 12.89 -42.18
N VAL A 21 -38.75 11.99 -41.38
CA VAL A 21 -38.91 10.58 -41.73
C VAL A 21 -40.39 10.24 -41.78
N GLU A 22 -40.88 9.83 -42.94
CA GLU A 22 -42.26 9.41 -43.15
C GLU A 22 -42.26 8.02 -43.80
N ASN A 23 -43.05 7.08 -43.26
CA ASN A 23 -43.11 5.69 -43.73
C ASN A 23 -41.75 4.97 -43.85
N GLY A 24 -40.75 5.40 -43.06
CA GLY A 24 -39.40 4.82 -43.09
C GLY A 24 -38.48 5.41 -44.16
N GLU A 25 -38.92 6.44 -44.88
CA GLU A 25 -38.12 7.16 -45.88
C GLU A 25 -37.89 8.60 -45.43
N ILE A 26 -36.75 9.17 -45.85
CA ILE A 26 -36.40 10.56 -45.53
C ILE A 26 -37.03 11.45 -46.59
N THR A 27 -37.94 12.33 -46.19
CA THR A 27 -38.75 13.16 -47.10
C THR A 27 -38.26 14.60 -47.20
N GLU A 28 -37.72 15.15 -46.11
CA GLU A 28 -37.26 16.54 -46.05
C GLU A 28 -35.99 16.67 -45.19
N VAL A 29 -35.20 17.73 -45.43
CA VAL A 29 -33.96 18.04 -44.70
C VAL A 29 -33.96 19.52 -44.32
N PHE A 30 -33.66 19.80 -43.06
CA PHE A 30 -33.45 21.13 -42.52
C PHE A 30 -31.97 21.25 -42.10
N ASN A 31 -31.25 22.25 -42.59
CA ASN A 31 -29.85 22.47 -42.24
C ASN A 31 -29.51 23.95 -42.31
N GLU A 32 -29.38 24.60 -41.16
CA GLU A 32 -29.13 26.02 -41.05
C GLU A 32 -27.97 26.30 -40.08
N LEU A 33 -27.01 27.10 -40.53
CA LEU A 33 -25.99 27.68 -39.65
C LEU A 33 -26.59 28.91 -38.96
N VAL A 34 -26.27 29.06 -37.69
CA VAL A 34 -26.80 30.11 -36.82
C VAL A 34 -25.65 30.99 -36.36
N ASN A 35 -25.82 32.31 -36.44
CA ASN A 35 -24.91 33.23 -35.78
C ASN A 35 -25.14 33.18 -34.26
N PRO A 36 -24.19 32.67 -33.46
CA PRO A 36 -24.36 32.52 -32.01
C PRO A 36 -24.21 33.85 -31.24
N GLU A 37 -23.87 34.95 -31.91
CA GLU A 37 -23.56 36.26 -31.31
C GLU A 37 -22.45 36.21 -30.24
N LYS A 38 -21.60 35.18 -30.30
CA LYS A 38 -20.47 34.94 -29.38
C LYS A 38 -19.36 34.20 -30.12
N MET A 39 -18.10 34.44 -29.74
CA MET A 39 -16.99 33.66 -30.29
C MET A 39 -17.09 32.18 -29.91
N ILE A 40 -16.94 31.32 -30.90
CA ILE A 40 -16.80 29.87 -30.76
C ILE A 40 -15.39 29.57 -30.23
N PRO A 41 -15.24 28.87 -29.09
CA PRO A 41 -13.94 28.48 -28.55
C PRO A 41 -13.16 27.58 -29.53
N GLU A 42 -11.83 27.73 -29.59
CA GLU A 42 -10.95 27.01 -30.53
C GLU A 42 -11.13 25.48 -30.47
N LYS A 43 -11.26 24.91 -29.27
CA LYS A 43 -11.54 23.47 -29.08
C LYS A 43 -12.84 23.01 -29.75
N VAL A 44 -13.87 23.86 -29.79
CA VAL A 44 -15.15 23.55 -30.43
C VAL A 44 -15.02 23.66 -31.95
N VAL A 45 -14.23 24.62 -32.43
CA VAL A 45 -13.88 24.73 -33.86
C VAL A 45 -13.11 23.49 -34.33
N GLU A 46 -12.14 22.99 -33.54
CA GLU A 46 -11.41 21.76 -33.83
C GLU A 46 -12.32 20.52 -33.91
N LEU A 47 -13.38 20.47 -33.10
CA LEU A 47 -14.31 19.35 -33.04
C LEU A 47 -15.35 19.38 -34.16
N THR A 48 -15.99 20.53 -34.37
CA THR A 48 -17.14 20.69 -35.27
C THR A 48 -16.76 21.14 -36.68
N GLY A 49 -15.57 21.75 -36.83
CA GLY A 49 -15.14 22.41 -38.04
C GLY A 49 -15.90 23.71 -38.35
N ILE A 50 -16.83 24.16 -37.49
CA ILE A 50 -17.55 25.42 -37.66
C ILE A 50 -16.70 26.57 -37.10
N THR A 51 -16.22 27.45 -37.98
CA THR A 51 -15.40 28.60 -37.57
C THR A 51 -16.24 29.84 -37.32
N ASN A 52 -15.69 30.83 -36.61
CA ASN A 52 -16.36 32.11 -36.38
C ASN A 52 -16.72 32.82 -37.69
N GLU A 53 -15.86 32.71 -38.71
CA GLU A 53 -16.07 33.29 -40.04
C GLU A 53 -17.24 32.63 -40.78
N MET A 54 -17.52 31.34 -40.53
CA MET A 54 -18.63 30.62 -41.18
C MET A 54 -20.01 31.07 -40.69
N VAL A 55 -20.10 31.53 -39.44
CA VAL A 55 -21.36 31.86 -38.76
C VAL A 55 -21.62 33.36 -38.60
N MET A 56 -20.58 34.21 -38.72
CA MET A 56 -20.71 35.65 -38.41
C MET A 56 -21.75 36.40 -39.28
N ASP A 57 -21.89 36.01 -40.55
CA ASP A 57 -22.84 36.62 -41.50
C ASP A 57 -24.13 35.81 -41.66
N LYS A 58 -24.36 34.80 -40.80
CA LYS A 58 -25.56 33.95 -40.85
C LYS A 58 -26.71 34.56 -40.05
N PRO A 59 -27.97 34.14 -40.32
CA PRO A 59 -29.11 34.56 -39.53
C PRO A 59 -28.96 34.14 -38.06
N LYS A 60 -29.53 34.92 -37.17
CA LYS A 60 -29.54 34.67 -35.73
C LYS A 60 -30.60 33.64 -35.36
N ILE A 61 -30.56 33.16 -34.11
CA ILE A 61 -31.47 32.12 -33.64
C ILE A 61 -32.94 32.56 -33.66
N ASP A 62 -33.25 33.84 -33.48
CA ASP A 62 -34.60 34.40 -33.56
C ASP A 62 -35.22 34.32 -34.97
N GLU A 63 -34.39 34.28 -36.02
CA GLU A 63 -34.84 34.05 -37.40
C GLU A 63 -34.90 32.56 -37.78
N ILE A 64 -34.00 31.72 -37.26
CA ILE A 64 -33.90 30.30 -37.62
C ILE A 64 -34.86 29.42 -36.81
N LEU A 65 -35.02 29.70 -35.50
CA LEU A 65 -35.85 28.88 -34.62
C LEU A 65 -37.32 28.79 -35.09
N PRO A 66 -37.99 29.87 -35.52
CA PRO A 66 -39.37 29.77 -36.01
C PRO A 66 -39.50 28.88 -37.25
N LYS A 67 -38.49 28.91 -38.14
CA LYS A 67 -38.44 28.04 -39.32
C LYS A 67 -38.29 26.57 -38.93
N PHE A 68 -37.46 26.29 -37.92
CA PHE A 68 -37.28 24.94 -37.38
C PHE A 68 -38.55 24.42 -36.69
N LEU A 69 -39.23 25.27 -35.90
CA LEU A 69 -40.49 24.92 -35.25
C LEU A 69 -41.60 24.61 -36.26
N GLU A 70 -41.69 25.37 -37.35
CA GLU A 70 -42.64 25.06 -38.42
C GLU A 70 -42.27 23.78 -39.18
N PHE A 71 -40.98 23.55 -39.46
CA PHE A 71 -40.49 22.32 -40.08
C PHE A 71 -40.83 21.05 -39.26
N SER A 72 -40.71 21.16 -37.93
CA SER A 72 -40.90 20.06 -36.98
C SER A 72 -42.32 19.96 -36.41
N LYS A 73 -43.24 20.79 -36.89
CA LYS A 73 -44.63 20.85 -36.42
C LYS A 73 -45.31 19.49 -36.54
N ASP A 74 -46.02 19.11 -35.48
CA ASP A 74 -46.75 17.83 -35.35
C ASP A 74 -45.88 16.56 -35.50
N ALA A 75 -44.55 16.68 -35.41
CA ALA A 75 -43.62 15.57 -35.52
C ALA A 75 -43.12 15.07 -34.14
N TYR A 76 -42.71 13.80 -34.10
CA TYR A 76 -41.95 13.24 -32.99
C TYR A 76 -40.45 13.47 -33.22
N PHE A 77 -39.74 13.90 -32.19
CA PHE A 77 -38.31 14.13 -32.28
C PHE A 77 -37.57 12.83 -32.00
N VAL A 78 -36.51 12.55 -32.78
CA VAL A 78 -35.66 11.38 -32.58
C VAL A 78 -34.21 11.84 -32.60
N GLY A 79 -33.47 11.52 -31.55
CA GLY A 79 -32.06 11.88 -31.42
C GLY A 79 -31.24 10.76 -30.80
N GLN A 80 -29.93 10.98 -30.74
CA GLN A 80 -28.98 10.12 -30.06
C GLN A 80 -28.40 10.94 -28.90
N ASN A 81 -28.76 10.63 -27.66
CA ASN A 81 -28.54 11.52 -26.49
C ASN A 81 -29.37 12.81 -26.57
N THR A 82 -30.69 12.64 -26.74
CA THR A 82 -31.63 13.67 -27.20
C THR A 82 -31.86 14.80 -26.19
N ASP A 83 -31.63 14.53 -24.90
CA ASP A 83 -31.79 15.53 -23.82
C ASP A 83 -30.90 16.76 -24.03
N PHE A 84 -29.72 16.58 -24.63
CA PHE A 84 -28.82 17.68 -24.98
C PHE A 84 -29.44 18.58 -26.05
N ASP A 85 -29.86 18.01 -27.19
CA ASP A 85 -30.41 18.76 -28.31
C ASP A 85 -31.69 19.50 -27.91
N ILE A 86 -32.63 18.78 -27.28
CA ILE A 86 -33.91 19.33 -26.82
C ILE A 86 -33.70 20.41 -25.77
N GLY A 87 -32.71 20.26 -24.89
CA GLY A 87 -32.40 21.24 -23.84
C GLY A 87 -32.04 22.62 -24.38
N PHE A 88 -31.24 22.71 -25.44
CA PHE A 88 -30.91 24.00 -26.08
C PHE A 88 -32.08 24.57 -26.88
N VAL A 89 -32.85 23.73 -27.57
CA VAL A 89 -34.03 24.21 -28.32
C VAL A 89 -35.09 24.76 -27.36
N LYS A 90 -35.34 24.08 -26.24
CA LYS A 90 -36.25 24.54 -25.18
C LYS A 90 -35.79 25.89 -24.62
N GLU A 91 -34.52 26.01 -24.25
CA GLU A 91 -33.96 27.27 -23.77
C GLU A 91 -34.05 28.40 -24.82
N ALA A 92 -33.83 28.11 -26.10
CA ALA A 92 -33.99 29.09 -27.17
C ALA A 92 -35.46 29.51 -27.34
N CYS A 93 -36.41 28.57 -27.20
CA CYS A 93 -37.84 28.85 -27.23
C CYS A 93 -38.26 29.71 -26.04
N ASP A 94 -37.81 29.38 -24.84
CA ASP A 94 -38.12 30.12 -23.60
C ASP A 94 -37.63 31.57 -23.71
N ASN A 95 -36.39 31.79 -24.17
CA ASN A 95 -35.81 33.12 -24.38
C ASN A 95 -36.58 33.97 -25.41
N LEU A 96 -37.24 33.32 -26.38
CA LEU A 96 -38.00 33.96 -27.46
C LEU A 96 -39.51 33.87 -27.25
N SER A 97 -39.96 33.36 -26.10
CA SER A 97 -41.38 33.18 -25.74
C SER A 97 -42.18 32.30 -26.71
N TYR A 98 -41.55 31.27 -27.28
CA TYR A 98 -42.22 30.20 -28.04
C TYR A 98 -42.61 29.05 -27.11
N GLN A 99 -43.77 28.44 -27.34
CA GLN A 99 -44.16 27.20 -26.66
C GLN A 99 -43.49 25.99 -27.33
N PHE A 100 -42.82 25.15 -26.55
CA PHE A 100 -42.13 23.96 -27.05
C PHE A 100 -42.17 22.81 -26.04
N GLU A 101 -43.12 21.90 -26.23
CA GLU A 101 -43.29 20.67 -25.42
C GLU A 101 -43.25 19.43 -26.33
N PRO A 102 -42.06 19.05 -26.85
CA PRO A 102 -41.96 17.98 -27.82
C PRO A 102 -42.14 16.60 -27.17
N ILE A 103 -42.71 15.66 -27.92
CA ILE A 103 -42.57 14.23 -27.63
C ILE A 103 -41.33 13.74 -28.39
N TYR A 104 -40.35 13.20 -27.67
CA TYR A 104 -39.09 12.76 -28.25
C TYR A 104 -38.68 11.34 -27.82
N LEU A 105 -37.83 10.72 -28.64
CA LEU A 105 -37.31 9.36 -28.49
C LEU A 105 -35.79 9.37 -28.62
N ASP A 106 -35.12 8.61 -27.76
CA ASP A 106 -33.67 8.43 -27.84
C ASP A 106 -33.32 7.05 -28.44
N THR A 107 -32.50 7.05 -29.49
CA THR A 107 -32.02 5.83 -30.14
C THR A 107 -31.08 5.02 -29.25
N LEU A 108 -30.53 5.59 -28.18
CA LEU A 108 -29.59 4.94 -27.27
C LEU A 108 -30.23 3.82 -26.44
N PRO A 109 -31.34 4.02 -25.68
CA PRO A 109 -32.11 2.92 -25.09
C PRO A 109 -32.52 1.86 -26.11
N MET A 110 -32.96 2.26 -27.30
CA MET A 110 -33.35 1.33 -28.37
C MET A 110 -32.18 0.44 -28.79
N ALA A 111 -31.02 1.04 -29.05
CA ALA A 111 -29.82 0.31 -29.46
C ALA A 111 -29.33 -0.65 -28.36
N ARG A 112 -29.41 -0.25 -27.09
CA ARG A 112 -29.04 -1.12 -25.94
C ARG A 112 -29.93 -2.35 -25.85
N ALA A 113 -31.24 -2.17 -26.05
CA ALA A 113 -32.20 -3.27 -26.03
C ALA A 113 -31.97 -4.24 -27.21
N VAL A 114 -31.64 -3.73 -28.39
CA VAL A 114 -31.38 -4.54 -29.60
C VAL A 114 -29.99 -5.20 -29.56
N PHE A 115 -28.98 -4.57 -28.97
CA PHE A 115 -27.59 -5.04 -28.93
C PHE A 115 -27.03 -5.11 -27.50
N PRO A 116 -27.54 -6.00 -26.63
CA PRO A 116 -27.19 -6.04 -25.20
C PRO A 116 -25.73 -6.42 -24.91
N SER A 117 -25.00 -6.95 -25.90
CA SER A 117 -23.59 -7.35 -25.78
C SER A 117 -22.60 -6.32 -26.33
N MET A 118 -23.07 -5.17 -26.81
CA MET A 118 -22.20 -4.13 -27.39
C MET A 118 -21.63 -3.23 -26.29
N GLY A 119 -20.32 -2.96 -26.31
CA GLY A 119 -19.66 -2.18 -25.25
C GLY A 119 -19.71 -0.65 -25.42
N ARG A 120 -19.99 -0.15 -26.63
CA ARG A 120 -20.08 1.29 -26.95
C ARG A 120 -21.22 1.54 -27.93
N PHE A 121 -21.97 2.62 -27.71
CA PHE A 121 -23.17 2.97 -28.50
C PHE A 121 -23.09 4.41 -29.04
N SER A 122 -21.89 4.90 -29.33
CA SER A 122 -21.73 6.17 -30.05
C SER A 122 -22.28 6.03 -31.48
N LEU A 123 -22.72 7.14 -32.07
CA LEU A 123 -23.38 7.15 -33.39
C LEU A 123 -22.51 6.47 -34.46
N ASP A 124 -21.20 6.71 -34.46
CA ASP A 124 -20.22 6.05 -35.34
C ASP A 124 -20.25 4.52 -35.24
N LYS A 125 -20.29 3.99 -34.02
CA LYS A 125 -20.29 2.54 -33.76
C LYS A 125 -21.61 1.92 -34.16
N LEU A 126 -22.72 2.62 -33.93
CA LEU A 126 -24.05 2.16 -34.34
C LEU A 126 -24.20 2.17 -35.85
N ALA A 127 -23.78 3.25 -36.52
CA ALA A 127 -23.78 3.33 -37.97
C ALA A 127 -22.94 2.20 -38.60
N LYS A 128 -21.75 1.92 -38.06
CA LYS A 128 -20.92 0.79 -38.50
C LYS A 128 -21.59 -0.56 -38.23
N LYS A 129 -22.18 -0.76 -37.06
CA LYS A 129 -22.85 -2.03 -36.67
C LYS A 129 -24.08 -2.32 -37.52
N LEU A 130 -24.79 -1.28 -37.93
CA LEU A 130 -26.01 -1.35 -38.74
C LEU A 130 -25.74 -1.20 -40.25
N ALA A 131 -24.48 -1.07 -40.66
CA ALA A 131 -24.05 -0.88 -42.04
C ALA A 131 -24.70 0.34 -42.74
N VAL A 132 -24.77 1.46 -42.02
CA VAL A 132 -25.38 2.74 -42.48
C VAL A 132 -24.42 3.60 -43.32
N GLY A 133 -23.14 3.22 -43.42
CA GLY A 133 -22.10 3.94 -44.17
C GLY A 133 -21.31 4.96 -43.31
N PRO A 134 -20.15 5.46 -43.80
CA PRO A 134 -19.40 6.51 -43.13
C PRO A 134 -20.07 7.88 -43.29
N PHE A 135 -19.89 8.77 -42.31
CA PHE A 135 -20.41 10.14 -42.30
C PHE A 135 -19.40 11.07 -41.61
N ASN A 136 -19.54 12.38 -41.81
CA ASN A 136 -18.69 13.37 -41.15
C ASN A 136 -19.26 13.67 -39.75
N HIS A 137 -18.55 13.27 -38.70
CA HIS A 137 -19.00 13.47 -37.32
C HIS A 137 -18.90 14.96 -36.94
N HIS A 138 -19.86 15.47 -36.17
CA HIS A 138 -19.92 16.87 -35.69
C HIS A 138 -20.35 17.91 -36.74
N ARG A 139 -21.12 17.46 -37.74
CA ARG A 139 -21.98 18.33 -38.54
C ARG A 139 -23.43 17.95 -38.27
N ALA A 140 -24.24 18.92 -37.85
CA ALA A 140 -25.57 18.64 -37.32
C ALA A 140 -26.48 17.91 -38.35
N SER A 141 -26.34 18.23 -39.62
CA SER A 141 -27.11 17.60 -40.71
C SER A 141 -26.69 16.16 -41.01
N ASP A 142 -25.38 15.88 -41.04
CA ASP A 142 -24.85 14.53 -41.27
C ASP A 142 -25.15 13.60 -40.08
N ASP A 143 -25.07 14.13 -38.86
CA ASP A 143 -25.43 13.43 -37.63
C ASP A 143 -26.94 13.13 -37.59
N ALA A 144 -27.81 14.09 -37.97
CA ALA A 144 -29.26 13.88 -38.06
C ALA A 144 -29.63 12.84 -39.12
N MET A 145 -29.03 12.91 -40.31
CA MET A 145 -29.20 11.94 -41.39
C MET A 145 -28.79 10.52 -40.97
N THR A 146 -27.66 10.40 -40.28
CA THR A 146 -27.17 9.11 -39.77
C THR A 146 -28.07 8.58 -38.67
N THR A 147 -28.50 9.43 -37.75
CA THR A 147 -29.41 9.09 -36.65
C THR A 147 -30.75 8.58 -37.19
N ALA A 148 -31.31 9.21 -38.21
CA ALA A 148 -32.54 8.74 -38.86
C ALA A 148 -32.39 7.34 -39.45
N LYS A 149 -31.30 7.07 -40.18
CA LYS A 149 -31.02 5.74 -40.74
C LYS A 149 -30.81 4.69 -39.65
N VAL A 150 -30.11 5.04 -38.57
CA VAL A 150 -29.93 4.18 -37.39
C VAL A 150 -31.28 3.88 -36.74
N PHE A 151 -32.12 4.90 -36.52
CA PHE A 151 -33.46 4.76 -35.95
C PHE A 151 -34.32 3.81 -36.78
N ILE A 152 -34.42 4.01 -38.10
CA ILE A 152 -35.19 3.15 -39.02
C ILE A 152 -34.75 1.70 -38.87
N LYS A 153 -33.43 1.43 -38.87
CA LYS A 153 -32.89 0.07 -38.73
C LYS A 153 -33.12 -0.54 -37.35
N LEU A 154 -33.07 0.25 -36.28
CA LEU A 154 -33.39 -0.21 -34.92
C LEU A 154 -34.88 -0.52 -34.81
N PHE A 155 -35.73 0.35 -35.35
CA PHE A 155 -37.18 0.18 -35.37
C PHE A 155 -37.61 -1.07 -36.15
N GLU A 156 -37.05 -1.30 -37.34
CA GLU A 156 -37.20 -2.55 -38.12
C GLU A 156 -36.85 -3.78 -37.27
N LYS A 157 -35.71 -3.75 -36.57
CA LYS A 157 -35.27 -4.88 -35.73
C LYS A 157 -36.17 -5.13 -34.53
N ILE A 158 -36.69 -4.08 -33.91
CA ILE A 158 -37.66 -4.20 -32.80
C ILE A 158 -38.96 -4.81 -33.33
N LYS A 159 -39.40 -4.43 -34.54
CA LYS A 159 -40.60 -4.96 -35.20
C LYS A 159 -40.44 -6.43 -35.65
N ASP A 160 -39.27 -6.81 -36.15
CA ASP A 160 -39.05 -8.12 -36.81
C ASP A 160 -38.59 -9.25 -35.87
N LYS A 161 -37.88 -8.97 -34.77
CA LYS A 161 -37.06 -10.01 -34.11
C LYS A 161 -37.42 -10.48 -32.70
N ASN A 162 -38.37 -9.91 -31.97
CA ASN A 162 -38.66 -10.41 -30.61
C ASN A 162 -40.11 -10.14 -30.18
N LYS A 163 -40.90 -11.19 -29.93
CA LYS A 163 -42.26 -11.08 -29.37
C LYS A 163 -42.30 -10.39 -27.99
N ASP A 164 -41.15 -10.27 -27.32
CA ASP A 164 -41.00 -9.69 -25.99
C ASP A 164 -40.42 -8.25 -25.98
N LEU A 165 -39.98 -7.72 -27.13
CA LEU A 165 -39.49 -6.33 -27.26
C LEU A 165 -40.55 -5.45 -27.93
N SER A 166 -41.06 -4.46 -27.19
CA SER A 166 -41.94 -3.41 -27.70
C SER A 166 -41.42 -2.05 -27.28
N LEU A 167 -41.74 -1.00 -28.04
CA LEU A 167 -41.40 0.38 -27.66
C LEU A 167 -41.95 0.74 -26.27
N SER A 168 -43.14 0.25 -25.92
CA SER A 168 -43.76 0.46 -24.60
C SER A 168 -42.99 -0.19 -23.43
N LYS A 169 -42.14 -1.18 -23.69
CA LYS A 169 -41.37 -1.89 -22.66
C LYS A 169 -39.89 -1.54 -22.67
N ILE A 170 -39.41 -0.79 -23.68
CA ILE A 170 -37.97 -0.66 -23.95
C ILE A 170 -37.20 0.00 -22.79
N ASN A 171 -37.84 0.96 -22.11
CA ASN A 171 -37.26 1.65 -20.96
C ASN A 171 -37.17 0.77 -19.70
N SER A 172 -37.87 -0.37 -19.66
CA SER A 172 -37.88 -1.31 -18.52
C SER A 172 -36.90 -2.47 -18.65
N ILE A 173 -36.20 -2.59 -19.79
CA ILE A 173 -35.31 -3.71 -20.08
C ILE A 173 -33.97 -3.53 -19.37
N LYS A 174 -33.62 -4.49 -18.51
CA LYS A 174 -32.30 -4.54 -17.86
C LYS A 174 -31.22 -4.94 -18.88
N THR A 175 -30.33 -4.03 -19.22
CA THR A 175 -29.19 -4.28 -20.13
C THR A 175 -27.86 -4.33 -19.36
N LYS A 176 -26.88 -5.11 -19.85
CA LYS A 176 -25.51 -5.10 -19.29
C LYS A 176 -24.79 -3.82 -19.70
N TRP A 177 -24.85 -2.79 -18.85
CA TRP A 177 -24.18 -1.52 -19.07
C TRP A 177 -22.81 -1.50 -18.37
N PRO A 178 -21.74 -0.99 -18.99
CA PRO A 178 -20.46 -0.84 -18.31
C PRO A 178 -20.62 0.10 -17.10
N ILE A 179 -20.18 -0.33 -15.92
CA ILE A 179 -20.24 0.45 -14.65
C ILE A 179 -19.69 1.87 -14.85
N SER A 180 -18.64 2.01 -15.66
CA SER A 180 -18.00 3.29 -15.98
C SER A 180 -18.91 4.33 -16.65
N ARG A 181 -20.06 3.91 -17.19
CA ARG A 181 -21.02 4.76 -17.89
C ARG A 181 -22.32 4.97 -17.11
N HIS A 182 -22.42 4.48 -15.87
CA HIS A 182 -23.55 4.81 -15.01
C HIS A 182 -23.50 6.29 -14.62
N GLU A 183 -24.67 6.91 -14.52
CA GLU A 183 -24.79 8.24 -13.94
C GLU A 183 -24.33 8.21 -12.48
N ASN A 184 -23.59 9.25 -12.07
CA ASN A 184 -23.09 9.38 -10.71
C ASN A 184 -23.71 10.61 -10.05
N PHE A 185 -24.05 10.46 -8.78
CA PHE A 185 -24.53 11.52 -7.92
C PHE A 185 -23.96 11.31 -6.51
N SER A 186 -23.97 12.36 -5.71
CA SER A 186 -23.52 12.31 -4.31
C SER A 186 -24.69 12.07 -3.37
N SER A 187 -24.47 11.33 -2.29
CA SER A 187 -25.44 11.13 -1.22
C SER A 187 -24.69 11.07 0.11
N ILE A 188 -25.39 11.37 1.21
CA ILE A 188 -24.85 11.23 2.57
C ILE A 188 -25.52 10.03 3.23
N ILE A 189 -24.73 9.17 3.86
CA ILE A 189 -25.22 8.00 4.58
C ILE A 189 -24.68 8.06 6.01
N PHE A 190 -25.57 8.05 7.00
CA PHE A 190 -25.22 7.94 8.42
C PHE A 190 -25.51 6.52 8.92
N ALA A 191 -24.63 6.01 9.77
CA ALA A 191 -24.92 4.81 10.56
C ALA A 191 -25.70 5.22 11.81
N LYS A 192 -26.96 4.81 11.91
CA LYS A 192 -27.85 5.10 13.03
C LYS A 192 -27.41 4.40 14.31
N ASN A 193 -26.91 3.17 14.16
CA ASN A 193 -26.54 2.27 15.26
C ASN A 193 -25.44 1.30 14.80
N TYR A 194 -25.03 0.37 15.66
CA TYR A 194 -23.94 -0.57 15.36
C TYR A 194 -24.24 -1.49 14.16
N GLN A 195 -25.50 -1.89 13.97
CA GLN A 195 -25.91 -2.66 12.79
C GLN A 195 -25.75 -1.83 11.50
N GLY A 196 -26.12 -0.55 11.56
CA GLY A 196 -25.86 0.43 10.50
C GLY A 196 -24.38 0.61 10.20
N LEU A 197 -23.52 0.69 11.23
CA LEU A 197 -22.08 0.81 11.07
C LEU A 197 -21.50 -0.40 10.32
N LYS A 198 -21.90 -1.61 10.73
CA LYS A 198 -21.50 -2.86 10.07
C LYS A 198 -21.93 -2.89 8.61
N ASN A 199 -23.15 -2.45 8.32
CA ASN A 199 -23.66 -2.32 6.96
C ASN A 199 -22.92 -1.26 6.14
N LEU A 200 -22.55 -0.13 6.74
CA LEU A 200 -21.71 0.89 6.11
C LEU A 200 -20.33 0.33 5.77
N TYR A 201 -19.73 -0.50 6.63
CA TYR A 201 -18.45 -1.16 6.35
C TYR A 201 -18.55 -2.10 5.15
N LYS A 202 -19.63 -2.89 5.05
CA LYS A 202 -19.89 -3.74 3.87
C LYS A 202 -20.03 -2.91 2.59
N ILE A 203 -20.75 -1.80 2.64
CA ILE A 203 -20.91 -0.89 1.50
C ILE A 203 -19.54 -0.35 1.06
N ILE A 204 -18.75 0.21 1.99
CA ILE A 204 -17.41 0.74 1.69
C ILE A 204 -16.52 -0.33 1.05
N SER A 205 -16.58 -1.55 1.58
CA SER A 205 -15.80 -2.68 1.07
C SER A 205 -16.15 -3.08 -0.34
N ASP A 206 -17.43 -3.31 -0.61
CA ASP A 206 -17.87 -3.68 -1.95
C ASP A 206 -17.62 -2.55 -2.96
N SER A 207 -17.76 -1.28 -2.57
CA SER A 207 -17.45 -0.12 -3.43
C SER A 207 -15.97 -0.01 -3.79
N ARG A 208 -15.07 -0.39 -2.86
CA ARG A 208 -13.61 -0.37 -3.07
C ARG A 208 -13.06 -1.61 -3.77
N MET A 209 -13.80 -2.72 -3.79
CA MET A 209 -13.33 -3.99 -4.37
C MET A 209 -14.09 -4.36 -5.65
N LYS A 210 -15.42 -4.42 -5.61
CA LYS A 210 -16.26 -4.93 -6.71
C LYS A 210 -16.70 -3.85 -7.68
N TYR A 211 -16.91 -2.63 -7.19
CA TYR A 211 -17.49 -1.52 -7.96
C TYR A 211 -16.52 -0.36 -8.15
N PHE A 212 -15.22 -0.59 -7.97
CA PHE A 212 -14.18 0.42 -8.23
C PHE A 212 -14.01 0.63 -9.73
N ASN A 213 -14.04 1.89 -10.17
CA ASN A 213 -13.75 2.29 -11.54
C ASN A 213 -13.18 3.71 -11.55
N LEU A 214 -11.84 3.82 -11.58
CA LEU A 214 -11.04 5.04 -11.31
C LEU A 214 -11.21 5.60 -9.89
N GLU A 215 -12.40 5.47 -9.32
CA GLU A 215 -12.77 5.78 -7.95
C GLU A 215 -13.77 4.73 -7.42
N ALA A 216 -13.96 4.68 -6.10
CA ALA A 216 -14.94 3.79 -5.48
C ALA A 216 -16.36 4.31 -5.74
N LYS A 217 -17.23 3.45 -6.29
CA LYS A 217 -18.63 3.79 -6.60
C LYS A 217 -19.58 2.85 -5.89
N THR A 218 -20.72 3.37 -5.44
CA THR A 218 -21.71 2.61 -4.67
C THR A 218 -23.02 2.50 -5.46
N PRO A 219 -23.38 1.31 -5.97
CA PRO A 219 -24.69 1.10 -6.60
C PRO A 219 -25.83 1.29 -5.59
N PHE A 220 -26.95 1.86 -6.03
CA PHE A 220 -28.16 1.97 -5.21
C PHE A 220 -28.61 0.63 -4.64
N ASP A 221 -28.63 -0.43 -5.46
CA ASP A 221 -28.98 -1.79 -5.04
C ASP A 221 -28.13 -2.30 -3.86
N LEU A 222 -26.86 -1.88 -3.78
CA LEU A 222 -25.97 -2.26 -2.68
C LEU A 222 -26.40 -1.55 -1.38
N VAL A 223 -26.75 -0.27 -1.46
CA VAL A 223 -27.28 0.50 -0.32
C VAL A 223 -28.62 -0.08 0.12
N SER A 224 -29.54 -0.33 -0.81
CA SER A 224 -30.86 -0.90 -0.51
C SER A 224 -30.77 -2.26 0.20
N LYS A 225 -29.84 -3.12 -0.20
CA LYS A 225 -29.59 -4.42 0.45
C LYS A 225 -29.04 -4.29 1.87
N ASN A 226 -28.32 -3.23 2.17
CA ASN A 226 -27.66 -2.99 3.46
C ASN A 226 -28.30 -1.79 4.21
N LYS A 227 -29.55 -1.43 3.91
CA LYS A 227 -30.19 -0.20 4.42
C LYS A 227 -30.50 -0.23 5.92
N GLU A 228 -30.55 -1.42 6.53
CA GLU A 228 -30.88 -1.57 7.94
C GLU A 228 -29.90 -0.79 8.82
N GLY A 229 -30.43 0.05 9.71
CA GLY A 229 -29.62 0.89 10.60
C GLY A 229 -28.93 2.06 9.89
N LEU A 230 -29.24 2.38 8.63
CA LEU A 230 -28.72 3.55 7.92
C LEU A 230 -29.76 4.67 7.84
N ILE A 231 -29.28 5.90 7.70
CA ILE A 231 -30.08 7.08 7.34
C ILE A 231 -29.46 7.70 6.09
N ILE A 232 -30.25 7.82 5.02
CA ILE A 232 -29.79 8.16 3.68
C ILE A 232 -30.33 9.55 3.28
N GLY A 233 -29.44 10.49 3.02
CA GLY A 233 -29.76 11.84 2.55
C GLY A 233 -29.70 11.99 1.04
N SER A 234 -30.53 12.86 0.47
CA SER A 234 -30.63 13.11 -0.97
C SER A 234 -29.35 13.60 -1.66
N GLY A 235 -28.36 14.05 -0.88
CA GLY A 235 -27.21 14.80 -1.36
C GLY A 235 -27.56 16.26 -1.64
N GLY A 236 -26.53 17.12 -1.59
CA GLY A 236 -26.62 18.56 -1.87
C GLY A 236 -26.54 18.88 -3.37
N LYS A 237 -25.68 19.83 -3.79
CA LYS A 237 -25.58 20.28 -5.19
C LYS A 237 -25.36 19.15 -6.20
N ASP A 238 -24.63 18.12 -5.81
CA ASP A 238 -24.28 16.98 -6.66
C ASP A 238 -25.23 15.78 -6.47
N GLY A 239 -26.31 15.94 -5.67
CA GLY A 239 -27.29 14.91 -5.35
C GLY A 239 -28.31 14.65 -6.45
N LEU A 240 -28.90 13.45 -6.43
CA LEU A 240 -29.82 13.01 -7.49
C LEU A 240 -31.10 13.86 -7.52
N LEU A 241 -31.66 14.18 -6.34
CA LEU A 241 -32.88 14.99 -6.24
C LEU A 241 -32.67 16.41 -6.78
N PHE A 242 -31.55 17.05 -6.42
CA PHE A 242 -31.21 18.39 -6.91
C PHE A 242 -31.07 18.40 -8.43
N LYS A 243 -30.33 17.43 -9.00
CA LYS A 243 -30.15 17.29 -10.46
C LYS A 243 -31.47 17.05 -11.18
N ALA A 244 -32.32 16.16 -10.66
CA ALA A 244 -33.62 15.86 -11.27
C ALA A 244 -34.52 17.10 -11.37
N ILE A 245 -34.53 17.97 -10.35
CA ILE A 245 -35.30 19.23 -10.38
C ILE A 245 -34.64 20.23 -11.35
N ARG A 246 -33.31 20.37 -11.31
CA ARG A 246 -32.57 21.28 -12.22
C ARG A 246 -32.78 20.91 -13.69
N ASP A 247 -32.84 19.62 -13.98
CA ASP A 247 -32.93 19.08 -15.33
C ASP A 247 -34.39 18.82 -15.77
N ASP A 248 -35.37 19.40 -15.06
CA ASP A 248 -36.81 19.35 -15.36
C ASP A 248 -37.38 17.93 -15.52
N TYR A 249 -36.97 16.99 -14.67
CA TYR A 249 -37.53 15.63 -14.71
C TYR A 249 -39.03 15.65 -14.38
N SER A 250 -39.79 14.72 -14.94
CA SER A 250 -41.24 14.59 -14.68
C SER A 250 -41.54 14.42 -13.19
N GLU A 251 -42.68 14.93 -12.72
CA GLU A 251 -43.08 14.82 -11.30
C GLU A 251 -43.13 13.36 -10.81
N GLU A 252 -43.59 12.42 -11.63
CA GLU A 252 -43.58 10.98 -11.32
C GLU A 252 -42.18 10.46 -11.01
N LYS A 253 -41.19 10.88 -11.82
CA LYS A 253 -39.79 10.49 -11.63
C LYS A 253 -39.18 11.12 -10.38
N ILE A 254 -39.53 12.38 -10.09
CA ILE A 254 -39.09 13.07 -8.87
C ILE A 254 -39.66 12.37 -7.63
N ASP A 255 -40.94 11.98 -7.66
CA ASP A 255 -41.58 11.25 -6.57
C ASP A 255 -40.91 9.88 -6.34
N GLU A 256 -40.56 9.13 -7.41
CA GLU A 256 -39.78 7.87 -7.30
C GLU A 256 -38.41 8.11 -6.63
N ILE A 257 -37.71 9.19 -7.01
CA ILE A 257 -36.41 9.54 -6.42
C ILE A 257 -36.59 9.90 -4.93
N CYS A 258 -37.64 10.63 -4.59
CA CYS A 258 -37.96 11.02 -3.22
C CYS A 258 -38.14 9.80 -2.30
N GLU A 259 -38.72 8.69 -2.78
CA GLU A 259 -38.95 7.47 -1.98
C GLU A 259 -37.66 6.87 -1.43
N PHE A 260 -36.53 6.98 -2.15
CA PHE A 260 -35.27 6.33 -1.79
C PHE A 260 -34.57 6.95 -0.57
N PHE A 261 -34.76 8.24 -0.31
CA PHE A 261 -34.04 8.97 0.73
C PHE A 261 -34.85 9.10 2.02
N ASP A 262 -34.22 9.04 3.18
CA ASP A 262 -34.86 9.23 4.48
C ASP A 262 -35.06 10.72 4.82
N PHE A 263 -34.20 11.59 4.28
CA PHE A 263 -34.30 13.03 4.40
C PHE A 263 -33.73 13.74 3.16
N PHE A 264 -34.15 14.99 2.95
CA PHE A 264 -33.71 15.81 1.82
C PHE A 264 -32.73 16.89 2.25
N GLN A 265 -31.89 17.32 1.32
CA GLN A 265 -30.83 18.29 1.57
C GLN A 265 -30.96 19.49 0.63
N ILE A 266 -30.74 20.67 1.19
CA ILE A 266 -30.50 21.93 0.47
C ILE A 266 -29.12 22.46 0.85
N GLU A 267 -28.48 23.22 -0.03
CA GLU A 267 -27.16 23.81 0.23
C GLU A 267 -27.18 25.33 0.19
N ALA A 268 -26.24 25.93 0.92
CA ALA A 268 -26.04 27.37 0.96
C ALA A 268 -25.72 27.92 -0.45
N LEU A 269 -26.24 29.10 -0.79
CA LEU A 269 -26.09 29.70 -2.11
C LEU A 269 -24.63 29.86 -2.54
N GLY A 270 -23.74 30.19 -1.59
CA GLY A 270 -22.31 30.32 -1.84
C GLY A 270 -21.65 29.07 -2.41
N VAL A 271 -22.18 27.87 -2.16
CA VAL A 271 -21.62 26.60 -2.66
C VAL A 271 -21.70 26.49 -4.18
N PHE A 272 -22.65 27.19 -4.81
CA PHE A 272 -22.91 27.15 -6.25
C PHE A 272 -22.14 28.24 -7.03
N ALA A 273 -21.20 28.95 -6.41
CA ALA A 273 -20.49 30.05 -7.07
C ALA A 273 -19.79 29.61 -8.37
N ASP A 274 -19.11 28.46 -8.35
CA ASP A 274 -18.44 27.91 -9.53
C ASP A 274 -19.45 27.48 -10.62
N ASP A 275 -20.61 26.94 -10.19
CA ASP A 275 -21.69 26.47 -11.06
C ASP A 275 -22.41 27.64 -11.76
N LEU A 276 -22.44 28.81 -11.12
CA LEU A 276 -22.91 30.07 -11.71
C LEU A 276 -21.88 30.67 -12.68
N GLU A 277 -20.59 30.62 -12.34
CA GLU A 277 -19.51 31.16 -13.19
C GLU A 277 -19.35 30.36 -14.49
N ASN A 278 -19.50 29.03 -14.42
CA ASN A 278 -19.36 28.14 -15.58
C ASN A 278 -20.64 28.00 -16.43
N GLY A 279 -21.77 28.55 -15.99
CA GLY A 279 -23.04 28.53 -16.71
C GLY A 279 -23.85 27.24 -16.60
N SER A 280 -23.46 26.29 -15.73
CA SER A 280 -24.24 25.08 -15.44
C SER A 280 -25.54 25.38 -14.67
N ILE A 281 -25.60 26.52 -13.98
CA ILE A 281 -26.80 27.07 -13.35
C ILE A 281 -27.03 28.48 -13.91
N ARG A 282 -28.29 28.78 -14.27
CA ARG A 282 -28.70 30.02 -14.95
C ARG A 282 -28.40 31.26 -14.11
N ASN A 283 -28.83 31.25 -12.85
CA ASN A 283 -28.70 32.36 -11.91
C ASN A 283 -29.03 31.90 -10.48
N LYS A 284 -28.84 32.80 -9.52
CA LYS A 284 -29.16 32.52 -8.11
C LYS A 284 -30.63 32.21 -7.87
N GLU A 285 -31.54 32.78 -8.66
CA GLU A 285 -32.98 32.54 -8.51
C GLU A 285 -33.34 31.08 -8.81
N GLN A 286 -32.72 30.45 -9.81
CA GLN A 286 -32.92 29.03 -10.10
C GLN A 286 -32.58 28.14 -8.89
N ILE A 287 -31.52 28.48 -8.14
CA ILE A 287 -31.13 27.73 -6.94
C ILE A 287 -32.19 27.91 -5.84
N ILE A 288 -32.70 29.13 -5.67
CA ILE A 288 -33.76 29.46 -4.72
C ILE A 288 -35.03 28.67 -5.04
N GLU A 289 -35.43 28.62 -6.32
CA GLU A 289 -36.58 27.84 -6.80
C GLU A 289 -36.41 26.34 -6.52
N ILE A 290 -35.24 25.77 -6.82
CA ILE A 290 -34.94 24.37 -6.53
C ILE A 290 -35.01 24.09 -5.02
N ASN A 291 -34.38 24.94 -4.19
CA ASN A 291 -34.40 24.78 -2.73
C ASN A 291 -35.83 24.85 -2.17
N LYS A 292 -36.65 25.79 -2.64
CA LYS A 292 -38.08 25.87 -2.27
C LYS A 292 -38.84 24.62 -2.70
N LYS A 293 -38.62 24.11 -3.92
CA LYS A 293 -39.25 22.87 -4.40
C LYS A 293 -38.84 21.66 -3.56
N ILE A 294 -37.59 21.54 -3.14
CA ILE A 294 -37.13 20.48 -2.23
C ILE A 294 -37.84 20.58 -0.86
N ILE A 295 -38.04 21.80 -0.33
CA ILE A 295 -38.78 22.03 0.91
C ILE A 295 -40.25 21.59 0.76
N GLU A 296 -40.89 21.94 -0.35
CA GLU A 296 -42.25 21.50 -0.67
C GLU A 296 -42.35 19.97 -0.80
N LEU A 297 -41.39 19.34 -1.47
CA LEU A 297 -41.31 17.88 -1.56
C LEU A 297 -41.14 17.23 -0.20
N GLY A 298 -40.33 17.83 0.69
CA GLY A 298 -40.21 17.38 2.09
C GLY A 298 -41.56 17.36 2.81
N LYS A 299 -42.36 18.42 2.66
CA LYS A 299 -43.72 18.49 3.21
C LYS A 299 -44.67 17.47 2.55
N LYS A 300 -44.58 17.30 1.23
CA LYS A 300 -45.42 16.37 0.45
C LYS A 300 -45.18 14.91 0.86
N HIS A 301 -43.92 14.54 1.10
CA HIS A 301 -43.49 13.16 1.38
C HIS A 301 -43.32 12.87 2.88
N ASP A 302 -43.63 13.83 3.76
CA ASP A 302 -43.40 13.75 5.22
C ASP A 302 -41.94 13.41 5.58
N LYS A 303 -41.00 14.10 4.93
CA LYS A 303 -39.55 13.93 5.12
C LYS A 303 -38.89 15.22 5.59
N LEU A 304 -37.93 15.08 6.50
CA LEU A 304 -37.15 16.21 7.00
C LEU A 304 -36.31 16.81 5.86
N VAL A 305 -36.17 18.14 5.88
CA VAL A 305 -35.29 18.88 4.97
C VAL A 305 -34.24 19.58 5.80
N VAL A 306 -32.96 19.39 5.45
CA VAL A 306 -31.82 19.94 6.19
C VAL A 306 -30.92 20.77 5.30
N ALA A 307 -30.41 21.87 5.84
CA ALA A 307 -29.39 22.68 5.20
C ALA A 307 -27.98 22.10 5.47
N THR A 308 -27.18 21.91 4.43
CA THR A 308 -25.81 21.38 4.53
C THR A 308 -24.78 22.31 3.89
N GLY A 309 -23.56 22.33 4.45
CA GLY A 309 -22.50 23.27 4.05
C GLY A 309 -21.42 22.68 3.13
N SER A 310 -21.52 21.41 2.75
CA SER A 310 -20.55 20.69 1.92
C SER A 310 -19.07 20.85 2.34
N VAL A 311 -18.82 20.87 3.65
CA VAL A 311 -17.53 21.19 4.26
C VAL A 311 -16.38 20.31 3.75
N ARG A 312 -15.22 20.93 3.43
CA ARG A 312 -13.96 20.28 3.00
C ARG A 312 -12.74 20.77 3.79
N TYR A 313 -12.86 21.88 4.52
CA TYR A 313 -11.81 22.46 5.33
C TYR A 313 -12.41 23.32 6.46
N MET A 314 -11.63 23.65 7.49
CA MET A 314 -12.15 24.28 8.71
C MET A 314 -12.40 25.78 8.50
N GLU A 315 -11.39 26.52 8.05
CA GLU A 315 -11.40 27.99 8.01
C GLU A 315 -11.47 28.52 6.57
N LYS A 316 -12.04 29.72 6.39
CA LYS A 316 -12.09 30.40 5.08
C LYS A 316 -10.74 30.45 4.37
N LYS A 317 -9.64 30.68 5.10
CA LYS A 317 -8.28 30.81 4.52
C LYS A 317 -7.70 29.50 3.96
N ASP A 318 -8.26 28.35 4.31
CA ASP A 318 -7.69 27.04 4.00
C ASP A 318 -8.03 26.53 2.59
N TYR A 319 -8.92 27.20 1.86
CA TYR A 319 -9.25 26.87 0.46
C TYR A 319 -8.01 26.79 -0.45
N VAL A 320 -6.98 27.59 -0.16
CA VAL A 320 -5.70 27.56 -0.88
C VAL A 320 -5.00 26.21 -0.74
N LEU A 321 -5.09 25.55 0.43
CA LEU A 321 -4.50 24.22 0.64
C LEU A 321 -5.19 23.19 -0.26
N ARG A 322 -6.52 23.27 -0.39
CA ARG A 322 -7.29 22.40 -1.29
C ARG A 322 -6.94 22.65 -2.76
N ASN A 323 -6.76 23.91 -3.17
CA ASN A 323 -6.27 24.25 -4.51
C ASN A 323 -4.90 23.63 -4.80
N ILE A 324 -3.96 23.71 -3.85
CA ILE A 324 -2.63 23.08 -3.98
C ILE A 324 -2.77 21.56 -4.08
N LEU A 325 -3.63 20.94 -3.27
CA LEU A 325 -3.85 19.50 -3.25
C LEU A 325 -4.35 18.95 -4.61
N HIS A 326 -5.35 19.60 -5.22
CA HIS A 326 -5.92 19.15 -6.49
C HIS A 326 -4.97 19.31 -7.69
N LYS A 327 -4.00 20.23 -7.64
CA LYS A 327 -2.95 20.31 -8.68
C LYS A 327 -2.05 19.08 -8.68
N GLY A 328 -1.82 18.46 -7.52
CA GLY A 328 -1.12 17.18 -7.41
C GLY A 328 -1.84 16.00 -8.10
N GLN A 329 -3.08 16.19 -8.55
CA GLN A 329 -3.94 15.16 -9.16
C GLN A 329 -4.16 15.34 -10.68
N PHE A 330 -3.45 16.26 -11.35
CA PHE A 330 -3.57 16.54 -12.80
C PHE A 330 -4.95 17.05 -13.28
N PHE A 331 -5.81 17.54 -12.38
CA PHE A 331 -7.07 18.19 -12.73
C PHE A 331 -6.96 19.72 -12.68
N HIS A 332 -7.59 20.42 -13.65
CA HIS A 332 -7.77 21.88 -13.57
C HIS A 332 -8.93 22.22 -12.62
N TYR A 333 -8.63 22.18 -11.33
CA TYR A 333 -9.51 22.67 -10.27
C TYR A 333 -8.96 23.99 -9.71
N ARG A 334 -9.82 24.99 -9.52
CA ARG A 334 -9.50 26.25 -8.85
C ARG A 334 -10.73 26.80 -8.16
N GLU A 335 -10.66 26.85 -6.85
CA GLU A 335 -11.62 27.56 -6.01
C GLU A 335 -11.14 29.01 -5.84
N ASN A 336 -11.88 29.98 -6.39
CA ASN A 336 -11.51 31.40 -6.36
C ASN A 336 -11.91 32.10 -5.06
N ASN A 337 -12.95 31.60 -4.39
CA ASN A 337 -13.47 32.10 -3.11
C ASN A 337 -13.69 30.92 -2.17
N PRO A 338 -13.64 31.10 -0.84
CA PRO A 338 -13.80 29.99 0.08
C PRO A 338 -15.26 29.56 0.20
N LEU A 339 -15.64 28.48 -0.48
CA LEU A 339 -17.03 28.01 -0.55
C LEU A 339 -17.33 26.93 0.50
N TYR A 340 -16.35 26.05 0.77
CA TYR A 340 -16.51 24.78 1.49
C TYR A 340 -15.89 24.76 2.90
N TYR A 341 -15.82 25.91 3.57
CA TYR A 341 -15.40 25.98 4.98
C TYR A 341 -16.54 25.59 5.93
N LEU A 342 -16.20 25.27 7.20
CA LEU A 342 -17.21 25.04 8.24
C LEU A 342 -17.87 26.36 8.63
N LYS A 343 -19.05 26.63 8.06
CA LYS A 343 -19.87 27.81 8.40
C LYS A 343 -20.40 27.71 9.82
N THR A 344 -20.44 28.85 10.51
CA THR A 344 -21.20 28.98 11.76
C THR A 344 -22.71 28.90 11.49
N THR A 345 -23.50 28.61 12.52
CA THR A 345 -24.97 28.60 12.38
C THR A 345 -25.51 29.91 11.84
N ASN A 346 -24.98 31.05 12.29
CA ASN A 346 -25.41 32.37 11.80
C ASN A 346 -25.07 32.57 10.32
N GLU A 347 -23.84 32.22 9.91
CA GLU A 347 -23.47 32.29 8.48
C GLU A 347 -24.33 31.35 7.63
N MET A 348 -24.72 30.19 8.15
CA MET A 348 -25.67 29.32 7.45
C MET A 348 -27.04 29.98 7.34
N LEU A 349 -27.59 30.56 8.41
CA LEU A 349 -28.88 31.27 8.37
C LEU A 349 -28.86 32.42 7.34
N ASP A 350 -27.77 33.18 7.27
CA ASP A 350 -27.61 34.30 6.34
C ASP A 350 -27.67 33.85 4.85
N GLU A 351 -27.20 32.64 4.55
CA GLU A 351 -27.24 32.06 3.20
C GLU A 351 -28.66 31.67 2.74
N PHE A 352 -29.61 31.56 3.67
CA PHE A 352 -31.02 31.24 3.40
C PHE A 352 -31.94 32.45 3.64
N TYR A 353 -31.46 33.67 3.41
CA TYR A 353 -32.19 34.94 3.62
C TYR A 353 -33.55 35.03 2.90
N TYR A 354 -33.76 34.24 1.85
CA TYR A 354 -34.97 34.22 1.02
C TYR A 354 -36.10 33.34 1.59
N LEU A 355 -35.83 32.60 2.67
CA LEU A 355 -36.84 31.83 3.41
C LEU A 355 -37.38 32.66 4.58
N ASP A 356 -38.62 32.40 4.97
CA ASP A 356 -39.18 32.96 6.19
C ASP A 356 -38.43 32.45 7.44
N ASP A 357 -38.45 33.22 8.53
CA ASP A 357 -37.66 32.91 9.72
C ASP A 357 -37.98 31.53 10.32
N GLN A 358 -39.24 31.08 10.23
CA GLN A 358 -39.62 29.77 10.76
C GLN A 358 -39.01 28.64 9.92
N THR A 359 -39.23 28.63 8.59
CA THR A 359 -38.67 27.61 7.69
C THR A 359 -37.14 27.61 7.74
N LYS A 360 -36.51 28.79 7.81
CA LYS A 360 -35.06 28.96 7.90
C LYS A 360 -34.49 28.33 9.18
N MET A 361 -35.09 28.61 10.33
CA MET A 361 -34.69 27.99 11.60
C MET A 361 -34.91 26.48 11.59
N GLU A 362 -36.02 26.04 11.00
CA GLU A 362 -36.37 24.63 10.89
C GLU A 362 -35.32 23.83 10.09
N VAL A 363 -34.95 24.28 8.89
CA VAL A 363 -34.02 23.53 8.02
C VAL A 363 -32.56 23.64 8.45
N VAL A 364 -32.15 24.75 9.08
CA VAL A 364 -30.75 24.98 9.51
C VAL A 364 -30.46 24.36 10.88
N ILE A 365 -31.42 24.43 11.81
CA ILE A 365 -31.21 24.06 13.22
C ILE A 365 -32.09 22.88 13.64
N ASP A 366 -33.42 23.02 13.57
CA ASP A 366 -34.29 22.03 14.22
C ASP A 366 -34.20 20.66 13.56
N ASN A 367 -34.24 20.61 12.23
CA ASN A 367 -34.17 19.36 11.48
C ASN A 367 -32.76 18.75 11.51
N THR A 368 -31.70 19.56 11.57
CA THR A 368 -30.33 19.04 11.70
C THR A 368 -30.13 18.38 13.07
N ILE A 369 -30.68 18.98 14.14
CA ILE A 369 -30.74 18.37 15.48
C ILE A 369 -31.58 17.08 15.46
N LYS A 370 -32.78 17.10 14.87
CA LYS A 370 -33.62 15.88 14.75
C LYS A 370 -32.94 14.73 14.02
N ILE A 371 -32.12 14.99 13.00
CA ILE A 371 -31.33 13.95 12.34
C ILE A 371 -30.21 13.47 13.26
N SER A 372 -29.52 14.38 13.94
CA SER A 372 -28.46 14.03 14.90
C SER A 372 -28.99 13.17 16.06
N ASP A 373 -30.16 13.51 16.61
CA ASP A 373 -30.80 12.80 17.73
C ASP A 373 -31.24 11.37 17.37
N GLN A 374 -31.36 11.05 16.08
CA GLN A 374 -31.64 9.69 15.63
C GLN A 374 -30.41 8.78 15.68
N ILE A 375 -29.20 9.35 15.76
CA ILE A 375 -27.93 8.61 15.69
C ILE A 375 -27.50 8.25 17.11
N GLU A 376 -27.34 6.96 17.37
CA GLU A 376 -26.82 6.44 18.63
C GLU A 376 -25.32 6.76 18.79
N SER A 377 -24.88 6.89 20.04
CA SER A 377 -23.44 6.97 20.33
C SER A 377 -22.79 5.61 20.09
N ILE A 378 -22.15 5.46 18.94
CA ILE A 378 -21.46 4.24 18.52
C ILE A 378 -19.95 4.43 18.52
N MET A 379 -19.22 3.39 18.93
CA MET A 379 -17.77 3.34 18.78
C MET A 379 -17.42 2.62 17.48
N PRO A 380 -16.72 3.27 16.52
CA PRO A 380 -16.36 2.64 15.25
C PRO A 380 -15.47 1.40 15.42
N ILE A 381 -14.64 1.39 16.46
CA ILE A 381 -13.76 0.29 16.82
C ILE A 381 -14.01 -0.04 18.30
N PRO A 382 -14.31 -1.30 18.65
CA PRO A 382 -14.45 -1.71 20.05
C PRO A 382 -13.16 -1.50 20.87
N HIS A 383 -13.29 -1.31 22.19
CA HIS A 383 -12.13 -1.24 23.10
C HIS A 383 -11.68 -2.60 23.66
N GLU A 384 -12.55 -3.61 23.59
CA GLU A 384 -12.27 -4.96 24.11
C GLU A 384 -11.30 -5.72 23.20
N THR A 385 -10.56 -6.67 23.78
CA THR A 385 -9.69 -7.58 23.04
C THR A 385 -10.46 -8.84 22.67
N PHE A 386 -10.36 -9.24 21.40
CA PHE A 386 -11.01 -10.43 20.83
C PHE A 386 -9.94 -11.40 20.31
N PRO A 387 -9.36 -12.25 21.17
CA PRO A 387 -8.33 -13.20 20.77
C PRO A 387 -8.93 -14.37 19.97
N PRO A 388 -8.18 -14.96 19.02
CA PRO A 388 -8.60 -16.19 18.36
C PRO A 388 -8.64 -17.36 19.36
N LYS A 389 -9.53 -18.32 19.13
CA LYS A 389 -9.69 -19.52 19.97
C LYS A 389 -9.41 -20.76 19.14
N ILE A 390 -8.44 -21.56 19.59
CA ILE A 390 -8.15 -22.89 19.04
C ILE A 390 -8.26 -23.89 20.19
N GLU A 391 -9.23 -24.80 20.12
CA GLU A 391 -9.50 -25.78 21.16
C GLU A 391 -8.28 -26.67 21.45
N GLY A 392 -7.97 -26.90 22.72
CA GLY A 392 -6.86 -27.75 23.16
C GLY A 392 -5.45 -27.12 23.07
N SER A 393 -5.34 -25.84 22.69
CA SER A 393 -4.04 -25.15 22.56
C SER A 393 -3.19 -25.19 23.84
N ASP A 394 -3.80 -24.97 25.00
CA ASP A 394 -3.11 -24.92 26.30
C ASP A 394 -2.42 -26.26 26.61
N LYS A 395 -3.18 -27.36 26.51
CA LYS A 395 -2.67 -28.71 26.72
C LYS A 395 -1.61 -29.05 25.69
N ARG A 396 -1.88 -28.77 24.41
CA ARG A 396 -0.96 -29.06 23.31
C ARG A 396 0.38 -28.35 23.48
N LEU A 397 0.36 -27.09 23.90
CA LEU A 397 1.58 -26.31 24.16
C LEU A 397 2.37 -26.91 25.32
N LYS A 398 1.68 -27.22 26.43
CA LYS A 398 2.30 -27.82 27.60
C LYS A 398 2.94 -29.17 27.27
N ASP A 399 2.21 -30.07 26.64
CA ASP A 399 2.69 -31.41 26.27
C ASP A 399 3.91 -31.32 25.34
N THR A 400 3.81 -30.53 24.25
CA THR A 400 4.90 -30.37 23.27
C THR A 400 6.17 -29.80 23.90
N THR A 401 6.05 -28.76 24.72
CA THR A 401 7.21 -28.08 25.33
C THR A 401 7.90 -28.97 26.36
N TYR A 402 7.13 -29.73 27.15
CA TYR A 402 7.66 -30.71 28.09
C TYR A 402 8.35 -31.87 27.40
N GLU A 403 7.73 -32.47 26.38
CA GLU A 403 8.34 -33.54 25.59
C GLU A 403 9.68 -33.11 24.98
N LYS A 404 9.73 -31.89 24.42
CA LYS A 404 10.97 -31.34 23.86
C LYS A 404 12.02 -31.10 24.95
N ALA A 405 11.65 -30.49 26.08
CA ALA A 405 12.57 -30.26 27.19
C ALA A 405 13.16 -31.57 27.72
N ILE A 406 12.34 -32.60 27.91
CA ILE A 406 12.79 -33.92 28.36
C ILE A 406 13.75 -34.56 27.35
N SER A 407 13.48 -34.42 26.04
CA SER A 407 14.37 -34.95 25.01
C SER A 407 15.79 -34.36 25.03
N ILE A 408 15.94 -33.14 25.56
CA ILE A 408 17.20 -32.40 25.65
C ILE A 408 17.84 -32.59 27.03
N TYR A 409 17.10 -32.35 28.11
CA TYR A 409 17.61 -32.25 29.48
C TYR A 409 17.37 -33.49 30.35
N GLY A 410 16.65 -34.50 29.83
CA GLY A 410 16.37 -35.76 30.53
C GLY A 410 15.12 -35.74 31.40
N ASP A 411 14.81 -36.91 31.97
CA ASP A 411 13.68 -37.14 32.89
C ASP A 411 14.21 -37.76 34.20
N PRO A 412 14.05 -37.11 35.37
CA PRO A 412 13.38 -35.82 35.59
C PRO A 412 14.19 -34.64 35.04
N LEU A 413 13.49 -33.55 34.68
CA LEU A 413 14.11 -32.30 34.27
C LEU A 413 14.96 -31.71 35.42
N PRO A 414 16.11 -31.05 35.11
CA PRO A 414 16.83 -30.26 36.09
C PRO A 414 15.93 -29.17 36.70
N GLU A 415 16.07 -28.92 38.01
CA GLU A 415 15.18 -28.02 38.75
C GLU A 415 15.10 -26.61 38.14
N LEU A 416 16.22 -26.08 37.63
CA LEU A 416 16.29 -24.79 36.95
C LEU A 416 15.42 -24.76 35.68
N VAL A 417 15.49 -25.83 34.89
CA VAL A 417 14.71 -25.98 33.64
C VAL A 417 13.23 -26.12 33.95
N LYS A 418 12.89 -27.01 34.90
CA LYS A 418 11.50 -27.23 35.33
C LYS A 418 10.87 -25.96 35.87
N THR A 419 11.55 -25.28 36.80
CA THR A 419 11.07 -24.02 37.40
C THR A 419 10.85 -22.94 36.34
N ARG A 420 11.76 -22.80 35.37
CA ARG A 420 11.62 -21.84 34.28
C ARG A 420 10.42 -22.17 33.41
N LEU A 421 10.30 -23.43 32.96
CA LEU A 421 9.24 -23.85 32.05
C LEU A 421 7.85 -23.76 32.70
N ASP A 422 7.70 -24.20 33.94
CA ASP A 422 6.45 -24.09 34.70
C ASP A 422 5.99 -22.64 34.82
N LYS A 423 6.88 -21.74 35.27
CA LYS A 423 6.58 -20.32 35.41
C LYS A 423 6.13 -19.69 34.09
N GLU A 424 6.83 -19.98 33.00
CA GLU A 424 6.50 -19.42 31.69
C GLU A 424 5.17 -19.94 31.17
N LEU A 425 4.95 -21.26 31.21
CA LEU A 425 3.71 -21.89 30.73
C LEU A 425 2.50 -21.41 31.53
N ASP A 426 2.61 -21.32 32.85
CA ASP A 426 1.53 -20.81 33.70
C ASP A 426 1.17 -19.37 33.30
N SER A 427 2.17 -18.51 33.08
CA SER A 427 1.96 -17.12 32.63
C SER A 427 1.35 -17.04 31.22
N ILE A 428 1.83 -17.84 30.27
CA ILE A 428 1.33 -17.86 28.88
C ILE A 428 -0.12 -18.34 28.83
N ILE A 429 -0.43 -19.43 29.54
CA ILE A 429 -1.75 -20.06 29.54
C ILE A 429 -2.75 -19.20 30.30
N SER A 430 -2.40 -18.71 31.50
CA SER A 430 -3.33 -17.90 32.32
C SER A 430 -3.75 -16.60 31.64
N ASN A 431 -2.88 -16.04 30.79
CA ASN A 431 -3.15 -14.83 30.01
C ASN A 431 -3.72 -15.12 28.60
N GLY A 432 -4.02 -16.38 28.27
CA GLY A 432 -4.69 -16.76 27.01
C GLY A 432 -3.79 -16.71 25.76
N TYR A 433 -2.47 -16.68 25.92
CA TYR A 433 -1.53 -16.55 24.81
C TYR A 433 -1.04 -17.87 24.22
N ALA A 434 -1.49 -19.02 24.76
CA ALA A 434 -1.09 -20.34 24.26
C ALA A 434 -1.43 -20.56 22.78
N VAL A 435 -2.56 -20.00 22.32
CA VAL A 435 -2.97 -20.02 20.92
C VAL A 435 -1.89 -19.41 20.01
N LEU A 436 -1.29 -18.29 20.41
CA LEU A 436 -0.23 -17.59 19.65
C LEU A 436 1.00 -18.46 19.45
N TYR A 437 1.41 -19.16 20.51
CA TYR A 437 2.57 -20.06 20.46
C TYR A 437 2.29 -21.25 19.54
N ILE A 438 1.09 -21.83 19.59
CA ILE A 438 0.72 -22.93 18.72
C ILE A 438 0.69 -22.49 17.25
N ILE A 439 0.12 -21.32 16.96
CA ILE A 439 0.12 -20.76 15.60
C ILE A 439 1.56 -20.57 15.12
N ALA A 440 2.39 -19.87 15.90
CA ALA A 440 3.78 -19.62 15.53
C ALA A 440 4.55 -20.92 15.27
N LYS A 441 4.36 -21.94 16.11
CA LYS A 441 4.91 -23.28 15.91
C LYS A 441 4.50 -23.89 14.58
N GLU A 442 3.20 -23.88 14.25
CA GLU A 442 2.69 -24.43 12.97
C GLU A 442 3.31 -23.70 11.76
N LEU A 443 3.43 -22.38 11.84
CA LEU A 443 4.02 -21.58 10.76
C LEU A 443 5.52 -21.89 10.57
N VAL A 444 6.28 -21.99 11.66
CA VAL A 444 7.70 -22.35 11.62
C VAL A 444 7.90 -23.77 11.10
N GLU A 445 7.11 -24.74 11.58
CA GLU A 445 7.19 -26.13 11.12
C GLU A 445 6.83 -26.27 9.65
N LYS A 446 5.81 -25.54 9.16
CA LYS A 446 5.46 -25.52 7.75
C LYS A 446 6.60 -24.98 6.89
N SER A 447 7.19 -23.85 7.28
CA SER A 447 8.32 -23.25 6.56
C SER A 447 9.53 -24.17 6.52
N ASN A 448 9.91 -24.73 7.66
CA ASN A 448 11.06 -25.64 7.76
C ASN A 448 10.85 -26.93 6.93
N ARG A 449 9.62 -27.48 6.92
CA ARG A 449 9.27 -28.66 6.11
C ARG A 449 9.39 -28.39 4.61
N ASP A 450 9.05 -27.19 4.18
CA ASP A 450 9.20 -26.71 2.80
C ASP A 450 10.64 -26.30 2.46
N GLY A 451 11.58 -26.45 3.41
CA GLY A 451 13.00 -26.18 3.21
C GLY A 451 13.43 -24.74 3.48
N TYR A 452 12.55 -23.91 4.03
CA TYR A 452 12.82 -22.50 4.34
C TYR A 452 12.99 -22.30 5.85
N LEU A 453 14.23 -22.03 6.27
CA LEU A 453 14.52 -21.72 7.67
C LEU A 453 13.83 -20.42 8.09
N VAL A 454 13.24 -20.41 9.30
CA VAL A 454 12.67 -19.18 9.88
C VAL A 454 13.67 -18.52 10.82
N GLY A 455 13.95 -17.25 10.58
CA GLY A 455 14.74 -16.44 11.49
C GLY A 455 13.91 -16.01 12.71
N SER A 456 14.46 -16.20 13.91
CA SER A 456 13.88 -15.66 15.14
C SER A 456 13.97 -14.13 15.17
N ARG A 457 12.95 -13.45 15.71
CA ARG A 457 12.94 -11.99 15.82
C ARG A 457 12.21 -11.51 17.08
N GLY A 458 12.63 -10.36 17.57
CA GLY A 458 11.93 -9.63 18.63
C GLY A 458 12.21 -10.21 20.02
N SER A 459 11.23 -10.11 20.93
CA SER A 459 11.40 -10.59 22.31
C SER A 459 10.96 -12.03 22.55
N VAL A 460 10.42 -12.74 21.56
CA VAL A 460 9.99 -14.14 21.75
C VAL A 460 11.15 -15.06 22.15
N GLY A 461 12.38 -14.73 21.72
CA GLY A 461 13.60 -15.44 22.14
C GLY A 461 13.95 -15.30 23.63
N SER A 462 13.22 -14.47 24.38
CA SER A 462 13.30 -14.42 25.85
C SER A 462 12.49 -15.54 26.54
N SER A 463 11.64 -16.26 25.80
CA SER A 463 10.79 -17.34 26.32
C SER A 463 11.39 -18.72 26.08
N PHE A 464 11.71 -19.44 27.15
CA PHE A 464 12.16 -20.82 27.09
C PHE A 464 11.06 -21.76 26.57
N ALA A 465 9.79 -21.47 26.88
CA ALA A 465 8.65 -22.17 26.30
C ALA A 465 8.63 -22.02 24.77
N ALA A 466 9.02 -20.86 24.22
CA ALA A 466 9.12 -20.65 22.77
C ALA A 466 10.26 -21.48 22.16
N THR A 467 11.41 -21.57 22.84
CA THR A 467 12.52 -22.44 22.43
C THR A 467 12.07 -23.90 22.37
N MET A 468 11.37 -24.38 23.42
CA MET A 468 10.88 -25.76 23.48
C MET A 468 9.71 -26.04 22.52
N ALA A 469 9.00 -25.01 22.07
CA ALA A 469 7.99 -25.11 21.02
C ALA A 469 8.58 -25.05 19.59
N ASN A 470 9.91 -24.95 19.44
CA ASN A 470 10.62 -24.70 18.16
C ASN A 470 10.17 -23.41 17.44
N ILE A 471 9.71 -22.40 18.18
CA ILE A 471 9.36 -21.09 17.62
C ILE A 471 10.62 -20.23 17.42
N THR A 472 11.61 -20.41 18.31
CA THR A 472 12.87 -19.67 18.29
C THR A 472 14.05 -20.58 18.59
N GLU A 473 15.19 -20.26 17.97
CA GLU A 473 16.46 -20.94 18.22
C GLU A 473 17.22 -20.37 19.43
N VAL A 474 16.79 -19.21 19.95
CA VAL A 474 17.44 -18.58 21.09
C VAL A 474 17.05 -19.34 22.35
N ASN A 475 18.05 -19.85 23.08
CA ASN A 475 17.85 -20.45 24.40
C ASN A 475 18.10 -19.40 25.51
N PRO A 476 17.05 -18.95 26.23
CA PRO A 476 17.20 -17.87 27.20
C PRO A 476 17.73 -18.33 28.57
N LEU A 477 18.00 -19.62 28.77
CA LEU A 477 18.58 -20.11 30.03
C LEU A 477 19.99 -19.55 30.26
N ALA A 478 20.46 -19.63 31.50
CA ALA A 478 21.87 -19.36 31.83
C ALA A 478 22.81 -20.24 30.99
N PRO A 479 24.05 -19.78 30.69
CA PRO A 479 25.05 -20.57 29.98
C PRO A 479 25.23 -21.95 30.62
N HIS A 480 25.22 -22.99 29.80
CA HIS A 480 25.28 -24.37 30.30
C HIS A 480 25.88 -25.34 29.30
N TYR A 481 26.41 -26.44 29.84
CA TYR A 481 26.72 -27.63 29.09
C TYR A 481 25.53 -28.60 29.11
N ILE A 482 25.30 -29.31 28.01
CA ILE A 482 24.35 -30.41 27.93
C ILE A 482 24.92 -31.58 27.14
N CYS A 483 24.92 -32.78 27.74
CA CYS A 483 25.38 -33.98 27.05
C CYS A 483 24.28 -34.50 26.09
N PRO A 484 24.55 -34.61 24.78
CA PRO A 484 23.55 -35.09 23.82
C PRO A 484 23.15 -36.56 24.05
N ASN A 485 24.03 -37.35 24.68
CA ASN A 485 23.85 -38.77 24.94
C ASN A 485 23.12 -39.04 26.28
N CYS A 486 23.78 -38.80 27.42
CA CYS A 486 23.24 -39.13 28.74
C CYS A 486 22.42 -38.02 29.41
N LYS A 487 22.21 -36.89 28.71
CA LYS A 487 21.38 -35.74 29.14
C LYS A 487 21.87 -35.02 30.41
N HIS A 488 23.08 -35.31 30.88
CA HIS A 488 23.70 -34.58 31.99
C HIS A 488 23.92 -33.10 31.62
N SER A 489 23.50 -32.19 32.49
CA SER A 489 23.59 -30.74 32.29
C SER A 489 24.32 -30.02 33.44
N GLU A 490 25.06 -28.96 33.13
CA GLU A 490 25.75 -28.11 34.11
C GLU A 490 25.54 -26.64 33.79
N PHE A 491 24.90 -25.89 34.70
CA PHE A 491 24.53 -24.48 34.51
C PHE A 491 25.50 -23.54 35.24
N ILE A 492 25.82 -22.40 34.61
CA ILE A 492 26.71 -21.36 35.14
C ILE A 492 25.87 -20.10 35.37
N THR A 493 25.60 -19.79 36.63
CA THR A 493 24.65 -18.74 37.03
C THR A 493 25.32 -17.59 37.79
N ASP A 494 26.65 -17.58 37.87
CA ASP A 494 27.42 -16.55 38.59
C ASP A 494 27.67 -15.28 37.77
N GLY A 495 27.20 -15.24 36.51
CA GLY A 495 27.36 -14.12 35.60
C GLY A 495 28.76 -13.99 34.99
N SER A 496 29.66 -14.96 35.21
CA SER A 496 31.04 -14.92 34.69
C SER A 496 31.14 -15.15 33.19
N ILE A 497 30.12 -15.78 32.59
CA ILE A 497 30.05 -16.12 31.16
C ILE A 497 28.82 -15.46 30.54
N GLY A 498 29.00 -14.79 29.40
CA GLY A 498 27.93 -14.03 28.73
C GLY A 498 26.99 -14.87 27.85
N ALA A 499 27.49 -15.98 27.28
CA ALA A 499 26.75 -16.91 26.43
C ALA A 499 27.37 -18.31 26.50
N GLY A 500 26.55 -19.36 26.36
CA GLY A 500 26.99 -20.75 26.35
C GLY A 500 27.98 -21.05 25.23
N ILE A 501 27.81 -20.43 24.07
CA ILE A 501 28.73 -20.56 22.92
C ILE A 501 30.18 -20.18 23.30
N ASP A 502 30.36 -19.27 24.27
CA ASP A 502 31.68 -18.83 24.74
C ASP A 502 32.35 -19.84 25.69
N LEU A 503 31.66 -20.93 26.05
CA LEU A 503 32.23 -21.95 26.91
C LEU A 503 33.29 -22.77 26.17
N PRO A 504 34.39 -23.14 26.83
CA PRO A 504 35.39 -24.04 26.25
C PRO A 504 34.81 -25.44 26.03
N ASP A 505 35.37 -26.20 25.11
CA ASP A 505 34.93 -27.58 24.89
C ASP A 505 35.17 -28.45 26.12
N LYS A 506 34.19 -29.31 26.41
CA LYS A 506 34.18 -30.16 27.60
C LYS A 506 33.59 -31.52 27.28
N THR A 507 34.20 -32.56 27.82
CA THR A 507 33.65 -33.92 27.78
C THR A 507 32.73 -34.18 28.97
N CYS A 508 31.68 -34.95 28.73
CA CYS A 508 30.68 -35.25 29.75
C CYS A 508 31.31 -36.07 30.89
N PRO A 509 31.23 -35.62 32.15
CA PRO A 509 31.83 -36.34 33.27
C PRO A 509 31.12 -37.67 33.56
N LYS A 510 29.91 -37.91 33.02
CA LYS A 510 29.15 -39.15 33.23
C LYS A 510 29.38 -40.22 32.16
N CYS A 511 29.55 -39.84 30.89
CA CYS A 511 29.61 -40.80 29.78
C CYS A 511 30.75 -40.56 28.77
N GLY A 512 31.57 -39.51 28.96
CA GLY A 512 32.70 -39.19 28.09
C GLY A 512 32.37 -38.54 26.75
N THR A 513 31.08 -38.49 26.34
CA THR A 513 30.65 -37.79 25.12
C THR A 513 30.93 -36.29 25.20
N GLU A 514 31.38 -35.66 24.11
CA GLU A 514 31.49 -34.20 24.02
C GLU A 514 30.14 -33.53 24.34
N MET A 515 30.20 -32.46 25.13
CA MET A 515 29.01 -31.75 25.57
C MET A 515 28.70 -30.60 24.61
N ASN A 516 27.41 -30.43 24.30
CA ASN A 516 26.92 -29.24 23.64
C ASN A 516 26.91 -28.07 24.62
N LYS A 517 26.92 -26.86 24.07
CA LYS A 517 26.98 -25.59 24.81
C LYS A 517 25.82 -24.70 24.38
N ASP A 518 25.09 -24.13 25.33
CA ASP A 518 23.91 -23.31 25.03
C ASP A 518 23.57 -22.34 26.18
N GLY A 519 22.61 -21.44 25.95
CA GLY A 519 22.09 -20.48 26.94
C GLY A 519 22.68 -19.08 26.80
N HIS A 520 21.81 -18.06 26.81
CA HIS A 520 22.19 -16.67 26.61
C HIS A 520 21.81 -15.74 27.77
N ASP A 521 21.32 -16.28 28.89
CA ASP A 521 20.91 -15.56 30.09
C ASP A 521 19.97 -14.37 29.78
N ILE A 522 18.73 -14.70 29.39
CA ILE A 522 17.72 -13.73 28.97
C ILE A 522 16.47 -13.88 29.88
N PRO A 523 16.02 -12.81 30.55
CA PRO A 523 14.86 -12.88 31.44
C PRO A 523 13.55 -12.94 30.64
N PHE A 524 12.62 -13.80 31.08
CA PHE A 524 11.31 -14.01 30.44
C PHE A 524 10.44 -12.74 30.45
N GLU A 525 10.54 -11.95 31.51
CA GLU A 525 9.73 -10.76 31.74
C GLU A 525 9.93 -9.67 30.68
N VAL A 526 11.05 -9.73 29.94
CA VAL A 526 11.26 -8.86 28.77
C VAL A 526 10.23 -9.14 27.67
N PHE A 527 9.67 -10.34 27.62
CA PHE A 527 8.61 -10.73 26.70
C PHE A 527 7.22 -10.34 27.22
N LEU A 528 6.79 -10.86 28.37
CA LEU A 528 5.40 -10.74 28.88
C LEU A 528 5.21 -9.83 30.11
N GLY A 529 6.27 -9.17 30.59
CA GLY A 529 6.23 -8.47 31.87
C GLY A 529 6.22 -9.43 33.05
N PHE A 530 5.92 -8.92 34.24
CA PHE A 530 5.87 -9.73 35.46
C PHE A 530 4.48 -10.31 35.72
N GLU A 531 3.44 -9.61 35.31
CA GLU A 531 2.04 -9.95 35.61
C GLU A 531 1.25 -10.32 34.34
N GLY A 532 1.92 -10.49 33.19
CA GLY A 532 1.24 -10.59 31.88
C GLY A 532 0.69 -9.25 31.40
N ASP A 533 1.16 -8.14 32.00
CA ASP A 533 0.72 -6.76 31.75
C ASP A 533 1.21 -6.19 30.41
N LYS A 534 1.95 -7.00 29.64
CA LYS A 534 2.41 -6.67 28.30
C LYS A 534 1.88 -7.70 27.31
N GLU A 535 1.23 -7.20 26.26
CA GLU A 535 0.81 -8.01 25.12
C GLU A 535 2.04 -8.57 24.37
N PRO A 536 2.10 -9.89 24.11
CA PRO A 536 3.21 -10.52 23.41
C PRO A 536 3.15 -10.23 21.91
N ASP A 537 4.31 -9.95 21.32
CA ASP A 537 4.49 -9.81 19.88
C ASP A 537 5.43 -10.92 19.39
N ILE A 538 4.90 -11.88 18.62
CA ILE A 538 5.67 -12.99 18.05
C ILE A 538 6.02 -12.62 16.61
N ASP A 539 7.22 -12.06 16.44
CA ASP A 539 7.78 -11.72 15.13
C ASP A 539 8.53 -12.91 14.53
N LEU A 540 8.19 -13.27 13.29
CA LEU A 540 8.87 -14.33 12.55
C LEU A 540 9.42 -13.79 11.22
N ASN A 541 10.70 -14.02 10.96
CA ASN A 541 11.35 -13.66 9.71
C ASN A 541 11.36 -14.87 8.76
N PHE A 542 10.52 -14.84 7.73
CA PHE A 542 10.51 -15.82 6.65
C PHE A 542 11.39 -15.35 5.49
N ALA A 543 11.80 -16.27 4.61
CA ALA A 543 12.41 -15.90 3.34
C ALA A 543 11.44 -15.04 2.53
N GLY A 544 11.94 -13.95 1.94
CA GLY A 544 11.11 -12.98 1.20
C GLY A 544 10.28 -13.63 0.09
N GLU A 545 10.87 -14.60 -0.62
CA GLU A 545 10.18 -15.36 -1.67
C GLU A 545 9.12 -16.35 -1.14
N TYR A 546 9.22 -16.77 0.12
CA TYR A 546 8.31 -17.72 0.75
C TYR A 546 7.21 -17.04 1.59
N GLN A 547 7.37 -15.74 1.90
CA GLN A 547 6.40 -14.96 2.66
C GLN A 547 4.96 -15.05 2.11
N PRO A 548 4.70 -14.97 0.78
CA PRO A 548 3.34 -15.10 0.26
C PRO A 548 2.73 -16.48 0.55
N THR A 549 3.53 -17.54 0.48
CA THR A 549 3.10 -18.92 0.78
C THR A 549 2.68 -19.06 2.24
N ILE A 550 3.47 -18.51 3.17
CA ILE A 550 3.13 -18.60 4.59
C ILE A 550 1.93 -17.72 4.96
N HIS A 551 1.77 -16.55 4.30
CA HIS A 551 0.58 -15.73 4.46
C HIS A 551 -0.66 -16.51 4.05
N LYS A 552 -0.63 -17.18 2.90
CA LYS A 552 -1.75 -18.02 2.45
C LYS A 552 -2.05 -19.19 3.39
N TYR A 553 -1.01 -19.83 3.96
CA TYR A 553 -1.19 -20.91 4.92
C TYR A 553 -1.93 -20.46 6.20
N THR A 554 -1.86 -19.18 6.58
CA THR A 554 -2.69 -18.69 7.70
C THR A 554 -4.19 -18.75 7.41
N GLU A 555 -4.63 -18.64 6.15
CA GLU A 555 -6.03 -18.85 5.79
C GLU A 555 -6.47 -20.30 5.95
N GLU A 556 -5.55 -21.27 5.78
CA GLU A 556 -5.84 -22.68 6.08
C GLU A 556 -5.97 -22.92 7.59
N LEU A 557 -5.20 -22.19 8.42
CA LEU A 557 -5.24 -22.31 9.87
C LEU A 557 -6.49 -21.65 10.50
N PHE A 558 -6.91 -20.49 10.00
CA PHE A 558 -8.00 -19.71 10.59
C PHE A 558 -9.31 -19.76 9.80
N GLY A 559 -9.26 -20.21 8.55
CA GLY A 559 -10.40 -20.22 7.63
C GLY A 559 -10.38 -19.04 6.65
N GLU A 560 -10.95 -19.28 5.47
CA GLU A 560 -11.11 -18.27 4.43
C GLU A 560 -11.93 -17.07 4.94
N GLY A 561 -11.48 -15.85 4.65
CA GLY A 561 -12.15 -14.63 5.10
C GLY A 561 -11.94 -14.29 6.58
N LYS A 562 -11.03 -14.96 7.28
CA LYS A 562 -10.63 -14.65 8.66
C LYS A 562 -9.26 -13.98 8.77
N VAL A 563 -8.51 -13.91 7.69
CA VAL A 563 -7.18 -13.29 7.65
C VAL A 563 -7.21 -12.13 6.66
N PHE A 564 -6.71 -10.97 7.10
CA PHE A 564 -6.59 -9.78 6.26
C PHE A 564 -5.23 -9.14 6.44
N ARG A 565 -4.64 -8.61 5.37
CA ARG A 565 -3.40 -7.86 5.52
C ARG A 565 -3.68 -6.51 6.18
N ALA A 566 -2.85 -6.07 7.11
CA ALA A 566 -3.05 -4.77 7.73
C ALA A 566 -2.88 -3.65 6.68
N GLY A 567 -3.88 -2.77 6.55
CA GLY A 567 -3.82 -1.64 5.63
C GLY A 567 -2.92 -0.52 6.12
N THR A 568 -2.30 0.21 5.19
CA THR A 568 -1.53 1.43 5.48
C THR A 568 -2.10 2.62 4.73
N ILE A 569 -1.94 3.83 5.31
CA ILE A 569 -2.35 5.09 4.69
C ILE A 569 -1.07 5.87 4.36
N GLY A 570 -0.83 6.07 3.06
CA GLY A 570 0.25 6.92 2.58
C GLY A 570 -0.16 8.38 2.68
N THR A 571 0.57 9.17 3.46
CA THR A 571 0.28 10.60 3.67
C THR A 571 1.29 11.52 3.01
N ILE A 572 0.91 12.77 2.78
CA ILE A 572 1.80 13.80 2.23
C ILE A 572 2.86 14.16 3.29
N LYS A 573 4.14 14.08 2.88
CA LYS A 573 5.31 14.52 3.64
C LYS A 573 5.97 15.74 2.98
N ASP A 574 6.90 16.38 3.68
CA ASP A 574 7.49 17.68 3.31
C ASP A 574 7.95 17.80 1.85
N ASN A 575 8.65 16.78 1.33
CA ASN A 575 9.15 16.78 -0.05
C ASN A 575 8.01 16.71 -1.08
N THR A 576 6.97 15.92 -0.79
CA THR A 576 5.79 15.83 -1.67
C THR A 576 4.98 17.12 -1.62
N ALA A 577 4.77 17.68 -0.43
CA ALA A 577 4.10 18.96 -0.26
C ALA A 577 4.84 20.09 -0.99
N PHE A 578 6.17 20.12 -0.90
CA PHE A 578 6.99 21.10 -1.63
C PHE A 578 6.82 20.97 -3.14
N GLY A 579 6.80 19.74 -3.67
CA GLY A 579 6.52 19.48 -5.09
C GLY A 579 5.16 20.04 -5.54
N TYR A 580 4.11 19.82 -4.76
CA TYR A 580 2.76 20.34 -5.06
C TYR A 580 2.69 21.86 -5.01
N ILE A 581 3.31 22.48 -4.00
CA ILE A 581 3.36 23.94 -3.87
C ILE A 581 4.13 24.56 -5.03
N LYS A 582 5.28 24.00 -5.40
CA LYS A 582 6.09 24.48 -6.52
C LYS A 582 5.29 24.42 -7.83
N LYS A 583 4.59 23.31 -8.09
CA LYS A 583 3.76 23.18 -9.29
C LYS A 583 2.59 24.19 -9.28
N TYR A 584 1.94 24.39 -8.13
CA TYR A 584 0.90 25.39 -7.97
C TYR A 584 1.41 26.83 -8.22
N MET A 585 2.64 27.14 -7.79
CA MET A 585 3.29 28.43 -8.06
C MET A 585 3.53 28.64 -9.56
N GLU A 586 4.07 27.63 -10.25
CA GLU A 586 4.32 27.66 -11.70
C GLU A 586 3.04 27.90 -12.50
N ASP A 587 1.98 27.12 -12.24
CA ASP A 587 0.74 27.16 -13.01
C ASP A 587 -0.09 28.45 -12.81
N ASN A 588 0.17 29.20 -11.73
CA ASN A 588 -0.54 30.44 -11.40
C ASN A 588 0.35 31.67 -11.42
N GLU A 589 1.60 31.54 -11.90
CA GLU A 589 2.59 32.63 -11.94
C GLU A 589 2.81 33.32 -10.59
N LEU A 590 2.77 32.54 -9.49
CA LEU A 590 2.87 33.04 -8.13
C LEU A 590 4.31 32.96 -7.60
N THR A 591 4.73 34.00 -6.87
CA THR A 591 5.97 33.97 -6.08
C THR A 591 5.63 33.94 -4.59
N LEU A 592 5.90 32.81 -3.93
CA LEU A 592 5.69 32.64 -2.50
C LEU A 592 7.00 32.76 -1.73
N SER A 593 6.96 33.42 -0.57
CA SER A 593 8.08 33.44 0.37
C SER A 593 8.29 32.07 1.01
N ASN A 594 9.52 31.80 1.50
CA ASN A 594 9.82 30.59 2.25
C ASN A 594 8.90 30.37 3.47
N ALA A 595 8.45 31.46 4.12
CA ALA A 595 7.50 31.39 5.23
C ALA A 595 6.12 30.90 4.78
N GLN A 596 5.62 31.36 3.63
CA GLN A 596 4.36 30.89 3.05
C GLN A 596 4.45 29.43 2.60
N ILE A 597 5.57 29.03 1.97
CA ILE A 597 5.81 27.64 1.58
C ILE A 597 5.76 26.74 2.82
N ARG A 598 6.48 27.08 3.89
CA ARG A 598 6.46 26.31 5.14
C ARG A 598 5.06 26.26 5.77
N LYS A 599 4.29 27.36 5.72
CA LYS A 599 2.90 27.38 6.20
C LYS A 599 2.03 26.39 5.43
N TYR A 600 2.12 26.36 4.10
CA TYR A 600 1.36 25.43 3.27
C TYR A 600 1.83 23.99 3.42
N GLN A 601 3.14 23.74 3.58
CA GLN A 601 3.66 22.40 3.88
C GLN A 601 3.05 21.84 5.16
N ARG A 602 2.99 22.66 6.23
CA ARG A 602 2.34 22.25 7.49
C ARG A 602 0.85 21.97 7.31
N GLY A 603 0.14 22.77 6.51
CA GLY A 603 -1.28 22.57 6.24
C GLY A 603 -1.60 21.33 5.39
N LEU A 604 -0.63 20.86 4.58
CA LEU A 604 -0.75 19.66 3.76
C LEU A 604 -0.20 18.40 4.44
N PHE A 605 0.51 18.56 5.56
CA PHE A 605 1.15 17.46 6.27
C PHE A 605 0.09 16.46 6.76
N ASP A 606 0.40 15.18 6.59
CA ASP A 606 -0.47 14.05 6.97
C ASP A 606 -1.82 13.93 6.26
N VAL A 607 -2.10 14.76 5.26
CA VAL A 607 -3.23 14.55 4.36
C VAL A 607 -3.06 13.22 3.62
N LYS A 608 -4.09 12.37 3.62
CA LYS A 608 -4.11 11.09 2.91
C LYS A 608 -3.89 11.31 1.41
N ARG A 609 -2.97 10.53 0.83
CA ARG A 609 -2.67 10.51 -0.61
C ARG A 609 -2.97 9.15 -1.25
N THR A 610 -2.56 8.06 -0.60
CA THR A 610 -2.69 6.70 -1.13
C THR A 610 -3.01 5.71 0.00
N THR A 611 -3.31 4.46 -0.37
CA THR A 611 -3.38 3.33 0.55
C THR A 611 -2.35 2.29 0.14
N GLY A 612 -1.96 1.43 1.07
CA GLY A 612 -1.00 0.35 0.84
C GLY A 612 -1.22 -0.81 1.79
N GLN A 613 -0.20 -1.65 1.92
CA GLN A 613 -0.23 -2.85 2.76
C GLN A 613 0.94 -2.83 3.77
N HIS A 614 0.72 -3.41 4.95
CA HIS A 614 1.78 -3.63 5.93
C HIS A 614 2.79 -4.66 5.38
N PRO A 615 4.10 -4.51 5.64
CA PRO A 615 5.12 -5.41 5.11
C PRO A 615 4.93 -6.89 5.45
N GLY A 616 4.30 -7.23 6.58
CA GLY A 616 4.01 -8.63 6.93
C GLY A 616 2.91 -8.84 7.97
N GLY A 617 2.16 -7.78 8.30
CA GLY A 617 1.19 -7.81 9.38
C GLY A 617 -0.14 -8.37 8.90
N LEU A 618 -0.56 -9.49 9.47
CA LEU A 618 -1.83 -10.13 9.20
C LEU A 618 -2.76 -9.96 10.40
N MET A 619 -3.95 -9.44 10.14
CA MET A 619 -5.03 -9.25 11.12
C MET A 619 -5.88 -10.52 11.14
N ILE A 620 -6.00 -11.14 12.31
CA ILE A 620 -6.71 -12.40 12.51
C ILE A 620 -8.05 -12.13 13.17
N VAL A 621 -9.13 -12.43 12.44
CA VAL A 621 -10.51 -12.27 12.91
C VAL A 621 -10.93 -13.54 13.65
N PRO A 622 -11.46 -13.43 14.88
CA PRO A 622 -11.99 -14.58 15.60
C PRO A 622 -13.09 -15.33 14.83
N ASN A 623 -13.20 -16.63 15.08
CA ASN A 623 -14.15 -17.49 14.38
C ASN A 623 -15.62 -17.08 14.60
N ASP A 624 -15.95 -16.54 15.77
CA ASP A 624 -17.26 -16.03 16.17
C ASP A 624 -17.55 -14.57 15.75
N LYS A 625 -16.63 -13.92 15.03
CA LYS A 625 -16.73 -12.54 14.56
C LYS A 625 -16.54 -12.41 13.05
N GLU A 626 -16.94 -11.28 12.48
CA GLU A 626 -16.67 -10.92 11.09
C GLU A 626 -15.72 -9.72 11.04
N ILE A 627 -14.98 -9.56 9.94
CA ILE A 627 -14.09 -8.39 9.79
C ILE A 627 -14.84 -7.06 9.93
N TYR A 628 -16.10 -7.03 9.50
CA TYR A 628 -16.99 -5.87 9.57
C TYR A 628 -17.43 -5.50 11.00
N ASP A 629 -17.09 -6.31 12.01
CA ASP A 629 -17.24 -5.90 13.42
C ASP A 629 -16.11 -4.93 13.85
N PHE A 630 -15.04 -4.82 13.05
CA PHE A 630 -13.83 -4.06 13.36
C PHE A 630 -13.45 -3.03 12.30
N SER A 631 -13.57 -3.38 11.02
CA SER A 631 -13.14 -2.52 9.91
C SER A 631 -13.83 -2.87 8.59
N PRO A 632 -14.03 -1.90 7.68
CA PRO A 632 -14.14 -2.22 6.28
C PRO A 632 -12.85 -2.89 5.77
N VAL A 633 -12.95 -3.58 4.65
CA VAL A 633 -11.82 -4.10 3.86
C VAL A 633 -11.75 -3.44 2.49
N GLN A 634 -10.58 -3.45 1.87
CA GLN A 634 -10.35 -2.94 0.51
C GLN A 634 -9.16 -3.65 -0.15
N TYR A 635 -8.84 -3.30 -1.40
CA TYR A 635 -7.55 -3.64 -2.00
C TYR A 635 -6.51 -2.55 -1.70
N PRO A 636 -5.22 -2.91 -1.48
CA PRO A 636 -4.15 -1.93 -1.34
C PRO A 636 -3.97 -1.16 -2.65
N ALA A 637 -3.87 0.17 -2.56
CA ALA A 637 -3.79 1.05 -3.73
C ALA A 637 -4.94 0.86 -4.75
N ASP A 638 -6.06 0.29 -4.31
CA ASP A 638 -7.21 -0.08 -5.15
C ASP A 638 -6.88 -1.07 -6.29
N ASP A 639 -5.80 -1.87 -6.15
CA ASP A 639 -5.40 -2.93 -7.11
C ASP A 639 -5.74 -4.34 -6.60
N GLY A 640 -6.70 -4.98 -7.26
CA GLY A 640 -7.18 -6.33 -6.92
C GLY A 640 -6.49 -7.49 -7.64
N LYS A 641 -5.39 -7.27 -8.39
CA LYS A 641 -4.74 -8.33 -9.19
C LYS A 641 -4.29 -9.55 -8.39
N ASP A 642 -3.81 -9.33 -7.16
CA ASP A 642 -3.27 -10.40 -6.31
C ASP A 642 -4.28 -10.92 -5.28
N ASP A 643 -5.54 -10.46 -5.32
CA ASP A 643 -6.62 -10.72 -4.34
C ASP A 643 -6.23 -10.48 -2.86
N ILE A 644 -5.17 -9.71 -2.62
CA ILE A 644 -4.73 -9.35 -1.27
C ILE A 644 -5.68 -8.30 -0.69
N LYS A 645 -6.53 -8.72 0.25
CA LYS A 645 -7.46 -7.83 0.95
C LYS A 645 -6.78 -7.18 2.15
N THR A 646 -6.86 -5.86 2.25
CA THR A 646 -6.37 -5.10 3.38
C THR A 646 -7.50 -4.56 4.26
N THR A 647 -7.23 -4.42 5.56
CA THR A 647 -8.12 -3.64 6.44
C THR A 647 -8.14 -2.18 6.01
N HIS A 648 -9.31 -1.54 6.07
CA HIS A 648 -9.45 -0.13 5.73
C HIS A 648 -8.85 0.78 6.81
N PHE A 649 -9.04 0.40 8.07
CA PHE A 649 -8.33 1.01 9.18
C PHE A 649 -6.92 0.47 9.29
N THR A 650 -6.02 1.32 9.76
CA THR A 650 -4.64 0.93 10.02
C THR A 650 -4.56 0.14 11.32
N TYR A 651 -3.53 -0.71 11.46
CA TYR A 651 -3.30 -1.47 12.69
C TYR A 651 -3.31 -0.59 13.95
N ASN A 652 -2.72 0.60 13.89
CA ASN A 652 -2.64 1.50 15.04
C ASN A 652 -4.01 1.90 15.60
N MET A 653 -5.06 1.89 14.77
CA MET A 653 -6.43 2.18 15.21
C MET A 653 -7.10 0.98 15.89
N MET A 654 -6.61 -0.24 15.65
CA MET A 654 -7.17 -1.50 16.13
C MET A 654 -6.18 -2.26 17.05
N HIS A 655 -5.14 -1.59 17.52
CA HIS A 655 -4.09 -2.17 18.36
C HIS A 655 -4.71 -2.75 19.65
N GLY A 656 -4.46 -4.03 19.91
CA GLY A 656 -5.00 -4.75 21.08
C GLY A 656 -6.48 -5.16 20.96
N VAL A 657 -7.14 -4.89 19.82
CA VAL A 657 -8.55 -5.28 19.60
C VAL A 657 -8.64 -6.67 18.98
N ILE A 658 -7.89 -6.93 17.92
CA ILE A 658 -7.77 -8.25 17.30
C ILE A 658 -6.30 -8.59 17.10
N LEU A 659 -5.99 -9.88 17.09
CA LEU A 659 -4.61 -10.34 16.97
C LEU A 659 -3.99 -9.91 15.64
N LYS A 660 -2.74 -9.44 15.72
CA LYS A 660 -1.85 -9.23 14.60
C LYS A 660 -0.72 -10.26 14.64
N LEU A 661 -0.46 -10.93 13.52
CA LEU A 661 0.73 -11.76 13.30
C LEU A 661 1.68 -11.04 12.35
N ASP A 662 2.90 -10.75 12.79
CA ASP A 662 3.95 -10.17 11.94
C ASP A 662 4.80 -11.28 11.30
N LEU A 663 4.37 -11.69 10.10
CA LEU A 663 5.06 -12.66 9.26
C LEU A 663 5.88 -11.89 8.22
N LEU A 664 7.10 -11.52 8.57
CA LEU A 664 7.92 -10.59 7.79
C LEU A 664 8.80 -11.33 6.78
N GLY A 665 8.91 -10.79 5.57
CA GLY A 665 9.92 -11.19 4.60
C GLY A 665 11.27 -10.58 4.97
N HIS A 666 12.32 -11.40 5.00
CA HIS A 666 13.67 -10.97 5.35
C HIS A 666 14.72 -11.65 4.46
N ASP A 667 15.80 -10.94 4.14
CA ASP A 667 16.84 -11.44 3.23
C ASP A 667 17.67 -12.56 3.86
N VAL A 668 17.92 -12.50 5.17
CA VAL A 668 18.78 -13.46 5.88
C VAL A 668 18.33 -14.93 5.71
N PRO A 669 17.05 -15.30 5.94
CA PRO A 669 16.55 -16.63 5.59
C PRO A 669 16.79 -17.02 4.12
N THR A 670 16.56 -16.09 3.18
CA THR A 670 16.82 -16.31 1.74
C THR A 670 18.30 -16.56 1.47
N ILE A 671 19.20 -15.82 2.12
CA ILE A 671 20.65 -15.99 2.03
C ILE A 671 21.05 -17.37 2.53
N ILE A 672 20.59 -17.76 3.72
CA ILE A 672 20.91 -19.06 4.31
C ILE A 672 20.40 -20.20 3.42
N ARG A 673 19.18 -20.08 2.87
CA ARG A 673 18.65 -21.07 1.92
C ARG A 673 19.50 -21.16 0.66
N SER A 674 19.85 -20.02 0.06
CA SER A 674 20.70 -19.98 -1.13
C SER A 674 22.08 -20.59 -0.87
N LEU A 675 22.67 -20.35 0.30
CA LEU A 675 23.94 -20.97 0.69
C LEU A 675 23.82 -22.48 0.84
N GLN A 676 22.76 -22.96 1.50
CA GLN A 676 22.44 -24.39 1.58
C GLN A 676 22.30 -25.01 0.19
N ASP A 677 21.55 -24.39 -0.72
CA ASP A 677 21.37 -24.90 -2.09
C ASP A 677 22.68 -24.97 -2.88
N LEU A 678 23.55 -23.96 -2.74
CA LEU A 678 24.82 -23.88 -3.47
C LEU A 678 25.92 -24.78 -2.91
N THR A 679 25.84 -25.17 -1.63
CA THR A 679 26.91 -25.93 -0.94
C THR A 679 26.47 -27.32 -0.50
N ASN A 680 25.16 -27.61 -0.56
CA ASN A 680 24.55 -28.85 -0.09
C ASN A 680 24.86 -29.19 1.39
N THR A 681 25.05 -28.16 2.21
CA THR A 681 25.25 -28.28 3.67
C THR A 681 23.95 -28.00 4.42
N ASP A 682 23.91 -28.35 5.70
CA ASP A 682 22.80 -28.03 6.61
C ASP A 682 23.23 -26.88 7.55
N PRO A 683 22.75 -25.63 7.34
CA PRO A 683 23.12 -24.48 8.16
C PRO A 683 22.84 -24.64 9.67
N LEU A 684 21.90 -25.52 10.04
CA LEU A 684 21.53 -25.75 11.44
C LEU A 684 22.47 -26.70 12.16
N LYS A 685 23.30 -27.45 11.43
CA LYS A 685 24.28 -28.39 11.98
C LYS A 685 25.69 -27.82 12.05
N LEU A 686 25.85 -26.55 11.69
CA LEU A 686 27.14 -25.86 11.79
C LEU A 686 27.53 -25.66 13.25
N GLN A 687 28.81 -25.91 13.55
CA GLN A 687 29.40 -25.57 14.85
C GLN A 687 29.49 -24.05 15.01
N MET A 688 29.12 -23.54 16.19
CA MET A 688 28.91 -22.11 16.44
C MET A 688 30.07 -21.47 17.24
N ASP A 689 31.19 -22.16 17.36
CA ASP A 689 32.35 -21.87 18.19
C ASP A 689 33.69 -21.97 17.43
N ASP A 690 33.63 -22.00 16.09
CA ASP A 690 34.79 -21.97 15.21
C ASP A 690 35.58 -20.65 15.35
N GLU A 691 36.86 -20.79 15.70
CA GLU A 691 37.78 -19.67 15.94
C GLU A 691 38.05 -18.86 14.67
N ASN A 692 38.17 -19.50 13.50
CA ASN A 692 38.39 -18.80 12.23
C ASN A 692 37.18 -17.94 11.84
N VAL A 693 35.97 -18.44 12.10
CA VAL A 693 34.73 -17.70 11.87
C VAL A 693 34.62 -16.51 12.81
N MET A 694 34.86 -16.69 14.12
CA MET A 694 34.82 -15.59 15.07
C MET A 694 35.90 -14.54 14.78
N ASN A 695 37.08 -14.96 14.32
CA ASN A 695 38.18 -14.06 13.98
C ASN A 695 37.88 -13.12 12.80
N ILE A 696 36.87 -13.35 11.96
CA ILE A 696 36.56 -12.38 10.88
C ILE A 696 36.00 -11.06 11.44
N PHE A 697 35.44 -11.08 12.65
CA PHE A 697 34.89 -9.90 13.32
C PHE A 697 35.97 -8.99 13.92
N SER A 698 37.22 -9.45 13.98
CA SER A 698 38.38 -8.71 14.50
C SER A 698 39.58 -8.71 13.55
N SER A 699 39.53 -9.47 12.45
CA SER A 699 40.65 -9.59 11.51
C SER A 699 40.20 -10.02 10.10
N THR A 700 41.03 -9.77 9.08
CA THR A 700 40.88 -10.37 7.73
C THR A 700 41.69 -11.65 7.55
N LYS A 701 42.53 -12.04 8.52
CA LYS A 701 43.41 -13.22 8.42
C LYS A 701 42.69 -14.50 7.95
N PRO A 702 41.49 -14.86 8.46
CA PRO A 702 40.80 -16.08 8.04
C PRO A 702 40.35 -16.08 6.56
N LEU A 703 40.32 -14.91 5.91
CA LEU A 703 39.81 -14.76 4.54
C LEU A 703 40.85 -15.09 3.46
N ASN A 704 42.11 -15.33 3.83
CA ASN A 704 43.19 -15.68 2.88
C ASN A 704 43.37 -14.64 1.75
N ILE A 705 43.39 -13.36 2.12
CA ILE A 705 43.57 -12.23 1.19
C ILE A 705 44.93 -12.32 0.47
N LYS A 706 44.94 -12.14 -0.86
CA LYS A 706 46.12 -12.24 -1.74
C LYS A 706 46.61 -10.88 -2.24
N TYR A 707 45.72 -9.90 -2.36
CA TYR A 707 46.01 -8.57 -2.85
C TYR A 707 45.46 -7.51 -1.89
N ASP A 708 46.07 -6.33 -1.86
CA ASP A 708 45.57 -5.22 -1.05
C ASP A 708 44.22 -4.71 -1.56
N PHE A 709 43.36 -4.33 -0.62
CA PHE A 709 42.04 -3.76 -0.87
C PHE A 709 41.69 -2.75 0.23
N SER A 710 40.69 -1.90 -0.02
CA SER A 710 40.38 -0.74 0.82
C SER A 710 40.02 -1.05 2.28
N ASN A 711 39.52 -2.25 2.58
CA ASN A 711 39.08 -2.65 3.93
C ASN A 711 39.83 -3.87 4.48
N ASN A 712 41.14 -3.76 4.67
CA ASN A 712 42.00 -4.88 5.03
C ASN A 712 42.06 -5.25 6.53
N GLU A 713 41.36 -4.54 7.42
CA GLU A 713 41.44 -4.77 8.88
C GLU A 713 40.39 -5.76 9.42
N ILE A 714 39.11 -5.58 9.04
CA ILE A 714 37.96 -6.37 9.55
C ILE A 714 37.29 -7.14 8.41
N GLY A 715 37.08 -8.44 8.61
CA GLY A 715 36.57 -9.39 7.61
C GLY A 715 35.05 -9.49 7.49
N THR A 716 34.26 -8.52 7.94
CA THR A 716 32.78 -8.61 8.00
C THR A 716 32.03 -8.03 6.80
N LEU A 717 32.71 -7.62 5.73
CA LEU A 717 32.04 -7.13 4.51
C LEU A 717 31.00 -8.13 3.99
N GLY A 718 29.81 -7.64 3.66
CA GLY A 718 28.69 -8.46 3.21
C GLY A 718 28.01 -9.33 4.29
N ILE A 719 28.51 -9.33 5.53
CA ILE A 719 27.83 -9.99 6.66
C ILE A 719 26.68 -9.09 7.13
N PRO A 720 25.43 -9.61 7.28
CA PRO A 720 24.31 -8.83 7.79
C PRO A 720 24.62 -8.18 9.14
N GLU A 721 24.18 -6.94 9.33
CA GLU A 721 24.52 -6.01 10.43
C GLU A 721 25.99 -5.58 10.47
N PHE A 722 26.91 -6.54 10.49
CA PHE A 722 28.33 -6.30 10.75
C PHE A 722 29.13 -5.77 9.56
N GLY A 723 28.58 -5.79 8.34
CA GLY A 723 29.25 -5.31 7.13
C GLY A 723 29.19 -3.81 6.90
N THR A 724 28.31 -3.09 7.61
CA THR A 724 28.15 -1.63 7.45
C THR A 724 29.42 -0.89 7.89
N SER A 725 29.68 0.29 7.29
CA SER A 725 30.84 1.10 7.67
C SER A 725 30.80 1.53 9.14
N PHE A 726 29.61 1.82 9.67
CA PHE A 726 29.40 2.16 11.07
C PHE A 726 29.78 1.02 12.00
N VAL A 727 29.25 -0.18 11.79
CA VAL A 727 29.52 -1.34 12.65
C VAL A 727 30.95 -1.82 12.52
N ARG A 728 31.54 -1.78 11.31
CA ARG A 728 32.98 -2.02 11.14
C ARG A 728 33.83 -1.05 11.94
N GLY A 729 33.43 0.23 12.04
CA GLY A 729 34.08 1.19 12.94
C GLY A 729 34.04 0.75 14.41
N MET A 730 32.89 0.24 14.87
CA MET A 730 32.74 -0.30 16.22
C MET A 730 33.59 -1.56 16.45
N LEU A 731 33.65 -2.45 15.47
CA LEU A 731 34.49 -3.66 15.52
C LEU A 731 35.98 -3.28 15.61
N LYS A 732 36.43 -2.23 14.91
CA LYS A 732 37.79 -1.70 15.03
C LYS A 732 38.06 -1.04 16.38
N ASP A 733 37.04 -0.46 17.02
CA ASP A 733 37.19 0.13 18.36
C ASP A 733 37.24 -0.94 19.46
N THR A 734 36.73 -2.16 19.21
CA THR A 734 36.45 -3.16 20.27
C THR A 734 37.14 -4.52 20.09
N PHE A 735 37.48 -4.92 18.85
CA PHE A 735 38.09 -6.21 18.48
C PHE A 735 37.49 -7.42 19.22
N PRO A 736 36.20 -7.72 19.01
CA PRO A 736 35.53 -8.80 19.73
C PRO A 736 36.16 -10.16 19.41
N THR A 737 36.23 -11.02 20.43
CA THR A 737 36.75 -12.40 20.37
C THR A 737 35.71 -13.43 20.80
N LYS A 738 34.60 -12.98 21.39
CA LYS A 738 33.52 -13.84 21.92
C LYS A 738 32.18 -13.56 21.23
N PHE A 739 31.30 -14.56 21.21
CA PHE A 739 29.94 -14.42 20.70
C PHE A 739 29.10 -13.46 21.54
N SER A 740 29.27 -13.46 22.86
CA SER A 740 28.58 -12.47 23.72
C SER A 740 29.02 -11.03 23.44
N GLU A 741 30.29 -10.80 23.12
CA GLU A 741 30.80 -9.48 22.71
C GLU A 741 30.20 -9.05 21.37
N MET A 742 30.13 -9.97 20.40
CA MET A 742 29.43 -9.75 19.12
C MET A 742 27.96 -9.37 19.33
N THR A 743 27.27 -10.03 20.26
CA THR A 743 25.89 -9.73 20.63
C THR A 743 25.75 -8.32 21.22
N ARG A 744 26.70 -7.89 22.08
CA ARG A 744 26.73 -6.52 22.62
C ARG A 744 26.93 -5.49 21.52
N ILE A 745 27.81 -5.75 20.56
CA ILE A 745 28.03 -4.86 19.41
C ILE A 745 26.77 -4.73 18.57
N SER A 746 26.07 -5.84 18.31
CA SER A 746 24.77 -5.81 17.63
C SER A 746 23.78 -4.91 18.38
N GLY A 747 23.66 -5.05 19.71
CA GLY A 747 22.82 -4.14 20.50
C GLY A 747 23.21 -2.66 20.38
N LEU A 748 24.51 -2.36 20.47
CA LEU A 748 25.04 -1.00 20.41
C LEU A 748 24.94 -0.35 19.02
N SER A 749 24.92 -1.14 17.95
CA SER A 749 24.81 -0.63 16.58
C SER A 749 23.42 -0.18 16.19
N HIS A 750 22.40 -0.47 17.01
CA HIS A 750 21.01 -0.17 16.73
C HIS A 750 20.43 0.84 17.73
N GLY A 751 20.09 2.02 17.22
CA GLY A 751 19.45 3.09 17.98
C GLY A 751 20.27 4.37 18.00
N THR A 752 19.59 5.51 17.88
CA THR A 752 20.23 6.82 17.99
C THR A 752 20.71 7.05 19.43
N ASP A 753 21.91 7.62 19.57
CA ASP A 753 22.57 7.94 20.84
C ASP A 753 22.81 6.73 21.78
N VAL A 754 22.98 5.53 21.20
CA VAL A 754 23.41 4.33 21.93
C VAL A 754 24.94 4.22 21.97
N TRP A 755 25.58 4.17 20.80
CA TRP A 755 27.05 4.15 20.69
C TRP A 755 27.65 5.55 20.60
N LEU A 756 27.35 6.29 19.52
CA LEU A 756 27.83 7.66 19.32
C LEU A 756 27.24 8.60 20.38
N ASN A 757 28.05 9.53 20.88
CA ASN A 757 27.70 10.49 21.93
C ASN A 757 27.33 9.85 23.29
N ASN A 758 27.60 8.55 23.46
CA ASN A 758 27.22 7.79 24.65
C ASN A 758 28.23 6.69 24.95
N ALA A 759 27.95 5.41 24.65
CA ALA A 759 28.78 4.28 25.08
C ALA A 759 30.22 4.34 24.54
N GLN A 760 30.43 4.88 23.33
CA GLN A 760 31.77 5.04 22.78
C GLN A 760 32.66 5.94 23.65
N ASP A 761 32.10 7.05 24.14
CA ASP A 761 32.82 8.01 24.96
C ASP A 761 33.17 7.41 26.32
N LEU A 762 32.24 6.65 26.92
CA LEU A 762 32.45 5.96 28.19
C LEU A 762 33.59 4.93 28.12
N VAL A 763 33.68 4.20 27.00
CA VAL A 763 34.76 3.23 26.75
C VAL A 763 36.08 3.94 26.50
N LYS A 764 36.09 4.99 25.67
CA LYS A 764 37.32 5.75 25.36
C LYS A 764 37.87 6.51 26.57
N SER A 765 37.00 7.07 27.42
CA SER A 765 37.38 7.77 28.65
C SER A 765 37.77 6.83 29.79
N LYS A 766 37.58 5.50 29.62
CA LYS A 766 37.74 4.47 30.65
C LYS A 766 36.83 4.69 31.88
N THR A 767 35.70 5.36 31.68
CA THR A 767 34.68 5.54 32.74
C THR A 767 33.91 4.25 33.01
N ALA A 768 33.70 3.42 31.98
CA ALA A 768 33.11 2.10 32.08
C ALA A 768 33.78 1.12 31.09
N GLY A 769 33.90 -0.14 31.49
CA GLY A 769 34.39 -1.21 30.61
C GLY A 769 33.38 -1.60 29.52
N PHE A 770 33.85 -2.27 28.47
CA PHE A 770 32.99 -2.73 27.36
C PHE A 770 31.91 -3.73 27.82
N ASP A 771 32.18 -4.47 28.89
CA ASP A 771 31.26 -5.39 29.58
C ASP A 771 30.24 -4.69 30.48
N GLN A 772 30.49 -3.44 30.87
CA GLN A 772 29.66 -2.67 31.81
C GLN A 772 28.66 -1.71 31.16
N ILE A 773 28.92 -1.29 29.91
CA ILE A 773 28.04 -0.37 29.18
C ILE A 773 26.67 -1.00 28.85
N ILE A 774 25.68 -0.16 28.57
CA ILE A 774 24.33 -0.59 28.19
C ILE A 774 24.33 -0.93 26.69
N SER A 775 24.18 -2.22 26.36
CA SER A 775 24.12 -2.68 24.97
C SER A 775 22.72 -3.09 24.52
N THR A 776 21.92 -3.60 25.46
CA THR A 776 20.56 -4.06 25.23
C THR A 776 19.66 -3.63 26.38
N ARG A 777 18.34 -3.62 26.17
CA ARG A 777 17.41 -3.22 27.25
C ARG A 777 17.46 -4.18 28.44
N ASP A 778 17.71 -5.45 28.18
CA ASP A 778 17.85 -6.50 29.19
C ASP A 778 18.99 -6.17 30.17
N ASP A 779 20.08 -5.54 29.68
CA ASP A 779 21.19 -5.09 30.53
C ASP A 779 20.72 -4.07 31.57
N ILE A 780 19.75 -3.21 31.24
CA ILE A 780 19.18 -2.22 32.18
C ILE A 780 18.45 -2.93 33.30
N MET A 781 17.52 -3.81 32.95
CA MET A 781 16.73 -4.53 33.94
C MET A 781 17.64 -5.38 34.84
N ASN A 782 18.56 -6.15 34.25
CA ASN A 782 19.45 -7.04 35.00
C ASN A 782 20.43 -6.25 35.87
N SER A 783 21.04 -5.18 35.37
CA SER A 783 21.97 -4.35 36.16
C SER A 783 21.29 -3.72 37.36
N LEU A 784 20.08 -3.18 37.19
CA LEU A 784 19.32 -2.57 38.29
C LEU A 784 18.91 -3.62 39.34
N ILE A 785 18.45 -4.81 38.90
CA ILE A 785 18.13 -5.91 39.82
C ILE A 785 19.38 -6.37 40.58
N ASN A 786 20.53 -6.49 39.92
CA ASN A 786 21.80 -6.88 40.55
C ASN A 786 22.30 -5.82 41.56
N LEU A 787 21.97 -4.54 41.36
CA LEU A 787 22.21 -3.47 42.33
C LEU A 787 21.19 -3.46 43.49
N GLY A 788 20.20 -4.36 43.49
CA GLY A 788 19.22 -4.53 44.56
C GLY A 788 17.92 -3.76 44.39
N LEU A 789 17.68 -3.16 43.21
CA LEU A 789 16.42 -2.47 42.93
C LEU A 789 15.25 -3.45 42.75
N ASP A 790 14.03 -2.96 42.97
CA ASP A 790 12.82 -3.76 42.77
C ASP A 790 12.69 -4.23 41.31
N LYS A 791 12.26 -5.49 41.13
CA LYS A 791 12.18 -6.12 39.82
C LYS A 791 11.17 -5.43 38.89
N LYS A 792 9.99 -5.06 39.41
CA LYS A 792 8.94 -4.40 38.64
C LYS A 792 9.34 -2.98 38.26
N LYS A 793 9.91 -2.21 39.19
CA LYS A 793 10.45 -0.86 38.91
C LYS A 793 11.60 -0.91 37.89
N SER A 794 12.50 -1.88 38.00
CA SER A 794 13.60 -2.06 37.05
C SER A 794 13.10 -2.34 35.62
N PHE A 795 12.07 -3.18 35.48
CA PHE A 795 11.39 -3.40 34.20
C PHE A 795 10.72 -2.13 33.65
N GLN A 796 10.05 -1.35 34.49
CA GLN A 796 9.42 -0.08 34.07
C GLN A 796 10.46 0.95 33.59
N ILE A 797 11.61 1.05 34.27
CA ILE A 797 12.73 1.91 33.86
C ILE A 797 13.25 1.46 32.51
N MET A 798 13.55 0.17 32.35
CA MET A 798 13.98 -0.42 31.08
C MET A 798 13.01 -0.09 29.93
N GLU A 799 11.71 -0.30 30.11
CA GLU A 799 10.70 -0.06 29.07
C GLU A 799 10.54 1.42 28.71
N LYS A 800 10.81 2.35 29.63
CA LYS A 800 10.87 3.79 29.34
C LYS A 800 12.12 4.14 28.54
N VAL A 801 13.29 3.74 29.02
CA VAL A 801 14.59 4.05 28.39
C VAL A 801 14.68 3.50 26.97
N ARG A 802 14.27 2.24 26.75
CA ARG A 802 14.33 1.61 25.41
C ARG A 802 13.44 2.29 24.38
N LYS A 803 12.48 3.11 24.81
CA LYS A 803 11.58 3.91 23.95
C LYS A 803 12.01 5.38 23.86
N GLY A 804 13.15 5.75 24.43
CA GLY A 804 13.63 7.13 24.50
C GLY A 804 12.70 8.06 25.28
N LYS A 805 11.93 7.50 26.21
CA LYS A 805 11.03 8.29 27.07
C LYS A 805 11.81 8.88 28.24
N GLU A 806 11.43 10.10 28.62
CA GLU A 806 12.00 10.77 29.78
C GLU A 806 11.73 9.99 31.08
N LEU A 807 12.71 10.02 31.97
CA LEU A 807 12.59 9.50 33.33
C LEU A 807 12.21 10.65 34.26
N SER A 808 11.17 10.45 35.07
CA SER A 808 10.74 11.44 36.08
C SER A 808 11.80 11.63 37.17
N GLU A 809 11.86 12.81 37.77
CA GLU A 809 12.75 13.13 38.90
C GLU A 809 12.65 12.09 40.04
N GLU A 810 11.44 11.59 40.34
CA GLU A 810 11.25 10.51 41.34
C GLU A 810 12.02 9.24 40.97
N THR A 811 12.04 8.87 39.68
CA THR A 811 12.76 7.69 39.19
C THR A 811 14.27 7.92 39.24
N LEU A 812 14.73 9.12 38.88
CA LEU A 812 16.15 9.47 38.94
C LEU A 812 16.65 9.46 40.39
N ASN A 813 15.89 10.02 41.32
CA ASN A 813 16.22 9.98 42.75
C ASN A 813 16.21 8.55 43.28
N TYR A 814 15.23 7.73 42.91
CA TYR A 814 15.22 6.31 43.26
C TYR A 814 16.46 5.57 42.77
N MET A 815 16.93 5.83 41.53
CA MET A 815 18.18 5.25 41.00
C MET A 815 19.40 5.72 41.81
N ARG A 816 19.52 7.02 42.11
CA ARG A 816 20.63 7.58 42.90
C ARG A 816 20.66 7.06 44.33
N GLU A 817 19.50 6.99 45.00
CA GLU A 817 19.35 6.46 46.37
C GLU A 817 19.79 4.99 46.46
N ASN A 818 19.58 4.22 45.39
CA ASN A 818 20.04 2.82 45.27
C ASN A 818 21.45 2.71 44.66
N LYS A 819 22.25 3.79 44.69
CA LYS A 819 23.67 3.83 44.28
C LYS A 819 23.94 3.46 42.82
N VAL A 820 22.98 3.70 41.92
CA VAL A 820 23.24 3.60 40.48
C VAL A 820 24.21 4.71 40.08
N PRO A 821 25.33 4.42 39.38
CA PRO A 821 26.31 5.43 39.00
C PRO A 821 25.74 6.55 38.12
N ASP A 822 26.19 7.80 38.32
CA ASP A 822 25.71 8.95 37.55
C ASP A 822 25.91 8.80 36.03
N TRP A 823 27.03 8.21 35.61
CA TRP A 823 27.30 7.95 34.19
C TRP A 823 26.27 6.99 33.59
N TYR A 824 25.76 6.03 34.38
CA TYR A 824 24.76 5.06 33.94
C TYR A 824 23.41 5.72 33.74
N ILE A 825 23.05 6.63 34.65
CA ILE A 825 21.84 7.45 34.55
C ILE A 825 21.90 8.36 33.33
N ASP A 826 23.02 9.05 33.11
CA ASP A 826 23.25 9.90 31.93
C ASP A 826 23.14 9.09 30.62
N SER A 827 23.72 7.89 30.60
CA SER A 827 23.59 6.97 29.46
C SER A 827 22.13 6.60 29.18
N CYS A 828 21.35 6.28 30.22
CA CYS A 828 19.91 5.99 30.09
C CYS A 828 19.11 7.15 29.50
N LEU A 829 19.46 8.40 29.83
CA LEU A 829 18.76 9.60 29.35
C LEU A 829 19.07 9.94 27.89
N LYS A 830 20.21 9.49 27.36
CA LYS A 830 20.62 9.71 25.97
C LYS A 830 19.93 8.77 24.99
N ILE A 831 19.80 7.50 25.34
CA ILE A 831 19.28 6.43 24.49
C ILE A 831 17.89 6.79 23.94
N LYS A 832 17.74 6.82 22.62
CA LYS A 832 16.45 7.04 21.95
C LYS A 832 15.68 5.76 21.66
N TYR A 833 16.41 4.66 21.48
CA TYR A 833 15.85 3.35 21.21
C TYR A 833 16.89 2.26 21.52
N LEU A 834 16.45 1.10 22.01
CA LEU A 834 17.35 0.00 22.37
C LEU A 834 16.74 -1.37 22.10
N PHE A 835 17.55 -2.30 21.56
CA PHE A 835 17.14 -3.66 21.23
C PHE A 835 17.00 -4.59 22.45
N PRO A 836 16.11 -5.61 22.38
CA PRO A 836 16.18 -6.77 23.27
C PRO A 836 17.38 -7.65 22.95
N LYS A 837 17.98 -8.23 23.99
CA LYS A 837 19.10 -9.18 23.87
C LYS A 837 18.73 -10.39 23.01
N ALA A 838 17.52 -10.91 23.15
CA ALA A 838 17.05 -12.03 22.34
C ALA A 838 17.07 -11.75 20.82
N HIS A 839 16.72 -10.53 20.43
CA HIS A 839 16.78 -10.10 19.03
C HIS A 839 18.23 -9.99 18.55
N ALA A 840 19.12 -9.38 19.36
CA ALA A 840 20.54 -9.29 19.04
C ALA A 840 21.18 -10.68 18.89
N VAL A 841 20.88 -11.63 19.79
CA VAL A 841 21.36 -13.02 19.72
C VAL A 841 20.87 -13.69 18.43
N ALA A 842 19.57 -13.60 18.11
CA ALA A 842 19.02 -14.21 16.91
C ALA A 842 19.72 -13.74 15.63
N TYR A 843 19.95 -12.43 15.49
CA TYR A 843 20.68 -11.87 14.35
C TYR A 843 22.15 -12.31 14.34
N CYS A 844 22.79 -12.33 15.52
CA CYS A 844 24.16 -12.81 15.67
C CYS A 844 24.33 -14.28 15.27
N LEU A 845 23.39 -15.16 15.63
CA LEU A 845 23.40 -16.57 15.21
C LEU A 845 23.36 -16.69 13.68
N MET A 846 22.49 -15.91 13.02
CA MET A 846 22.40 -15.94 11.56
C MET A 846 23.65 -15.37 10.88
N SER A 847 24.15 -14.22 11.35
CA SER A 847 25.36 -13.59 10.82
C SER A 847 26.58 -14.48 11.01
N TYR A 848 26.66 -15.22 12.11
CA TYR A 848 27.71 -16.21 12.35
C TYR A 848 27.63 -17.38 11.35
N ARG A 849 26.43 -17.93 11.09
CA ARG A 849 26.24 -18.97 10.06
C ARG A 849 26.67 -18.47 8.68
N ILE A 850 26.30 -17.25 8.31
CA ILE A 850 26.72 -16.65 7.03
C ILE A 850 28.25 -16.43 6.99
N ALA A 851 28.85 -16.02 8.11
CA ALA A 851 30.28 -15.88 8.27
C ALA A 851 31.03 -17.21 8.06
N TYR A 852 30.47 -18.34 8.53
CA TYR A 852 31.02 -19.67 8.26
C TYR A 852 31.15 -19.94 6.75
N TYR A 853 30.11 -19.64 5.96
CA TYR A 853 30.18 -19.76 4.49
C TYR A 853 31.17 -18.77 3.86
N LYS A 854 31.31 -17.57 4.42
CA LYS A 854 32.32 -16.61 3.92
C LYS A 854 33.75 -17.13 4.08
N VAL A 855 34.03 -17.84 5.18
CA VAL A 855 35.35 -18.44 5.45
C VAL A 855 35.56 -19.68 4.59
N TYR A 856 34.65 -20.65 4.65
CA TYR A 856 34.87 -22.00 4.10
C TYR A 856 34.29 -22.22 2.69
N TYR A 857 33.26 -21.46 2.29
CA TYR A 857 32.59 -21.56 0.99
C TYR A 857 32.49 -20.18 0.29
N PRO A 858 33.61 -19.47 0.10
CA PRO A 858 33.59 -18.05 -0.24
C PRO A 858 32.90 -17.76 -1.58
N LYS A 859 33.02 -18.64 -2.58
CA LYS A 859 32.35 -18.46 -3.88
C LYS A 859 30.82 -18.49 -3.75
N ALA A 860 30.29 -19.41 -2.94
CA ALA A 860 28.85 -19.48 -2.65
C ALA A 860 28.37 -18.24 -1.87
N PHE A 861 29.18 -17.75 -0.92
CA PHE A 861 28.93 -16.50 -0.20
C PHE A 861 28.79 -15.31 -1.16
N TYR A 862 29.78 -15.08 -2.03
CA TYR A 862 29.74 -13.95 -2.96
C TYR A 862 28.61 -14.08 -3.98
N ALA A 863 28.37 -15.28 -4.55
CA ALA A 863 27.24 -15.52 -5.44
C ALA A 863 25.90 -15.17 -4.77
N THR A 864 25.70 -15.63 -3.54
CA THR A 864 24.48 -15.33 -2.77
C THR A 864 24.36 -13.84 -2.47
N TYR A 865 25.44 -13.19 -2.01
CA TYR A 865 25.45 -11.75 -1.73
C TYR A 865 25.05 -10.93 -2.96
N PHE A 866 25.67 -11.18 -4.12
CA PHE A 866 25.35 -10.44 -5.34
C PHE A 866 23.94 -10.71 -5.86
N SER A 867 23.41 -11.93 -5.66
CA SER A 867 22.00 -12.21 -5.96
C SER A 867 21.05 -11.33 -5.16
N THR A 868 21.32 -11.10 -3.87
CA THR A 868 20.49 -10.20 -3.04
C THR A 868 20.66 -8.71 -3.35
N LYS A 869 21.74 -8.34 -4.05
CA LYS A 869 22.07 -6.95 -4.40
C LYS A 869 22.09 -6.71 -5.91
N LEU A 870 21.35 -7.54 -6.66
CA LEU A 870 21.36 -7.55 -8.12
C LEU A 870 20.99 -6.19 -8.73
N ASN A 871 20.03 -5.47 -8.14
CA ASN A 871 19.57 -4.16 -8.64
C ASN A 871 20.65 -3.08 -8.63
N ASP A 872 21.66 -3.21 -7.75
CA ASP A 872 22.77 -2.27 -7.63
C ASP A 872 24.06 -2.82 -8.30
N PHE A 873 24.01 -4.01 -8.91
CA PHE A 873 25.17 -4.68 -9.49
C PHE A 873 25.62 -3.97 -10.78
N GLN A 874 26.94 -3.82 -10.96
CA GLN A 874 27.53 -3.17 -12.14
C GLN A 874 28.50 -4.12 -12.84
N TYR A 875 27.99 -4.82 -13.85
CA TYR A 875 28.67 -5.96 -14.45
C TYR A 875 29.92 -5.55 -15.23
N SER A 876 29.87 -4.47 -16.02
CA SER A 876 31.01 -4.00 -16.81
C SER A 876 32.23 -3.58 -15.97
N VAL A 877 32.02 -3.26 -14.69
CA VAL A 877 33.10 -2.91 -13.75
C VAL A 877 33.65 -4.16 -13.08
N ILE A 878 32.79 -5.02 -12.54
CA ILE A 878 33.20 -6.14 -11.68
C ILE A 878 33.90 -7.24 -12.49
N VAL A 879 33.41 -7.57 -13.68
CA VAL A 879 33.99 -8.63 -14.53
C VAL A 879 35.40 -8.30 -15.03
N LYS A 880 35.78 -7.01 -15.07
CA LYS A 880 37.14 -6.57 -15.42
C LYS A 880 38.17 -6.76 -14.29
N GLY A 881 37.72 -7.11 -13.08
CA GLY A 881 38.57 -7.47 -11.95
C GLY A 881 39.03 -6.28 -11.08
N LEU A 882 39.95 -6.58 -10.15
CA LEU A 882 40.29 -5.73 -8.99
C LEU A 882 40.59 -4.26 -9.33
N LYS A 883 41.43 -3.99 -10.34
CA LYS A 883 41.80 -2.61 -10.70
C LYS A 883 40.61 -1.77 -11.17
N SER A 884 39.67 -2.38 -11.91
CA SER A 884 38.48 -1.70 -12.40
C SER A 884 37.54 -1.35 -11.25
N ILE A 885 37.39 -2.28 -10.30
CA ILE A 885 36.59 -2.08 -9.08
C ILE A 885 37.18 -0.95 -8.22
N GLN A 886 38.49 -0.95 -8.01
CA GLN A 886 39.19 0.09 -7.24
C GLN A 886 39.08 1.48 -7.87
N TYR A 887 39.12 1.56 -9.20
CA TYR A 887 38.91 2.82 -9.91
C TYR A 887 37.51 3.39 -9.65
N ALA A 888 36.47 2.57 -9.83
CA ALA A 888 35.09 2.98 -9.59
C ALA A 888 34.83 3.36 -8.12
N LEU A 889 35.40 2.62 -7.17
CA LEU A 889 35.35 2.96 -5.74
C LEU A 889 35.97 4.33 -5.45
N ASN A 890 37.12 4.63 -6.05
CA ASN A 890 37.79 5.92 -5.88
C ASN A 890 36.96 7.08 -6.43
N GLU A 891 36.30 6.93 -7.58
CA GLU A 891 35.39 7.95 -8.12
C GLU A 891 34.24 8.25 -7.16
N ILE A 892 33.58 7.22 -6.64
CA ILE A 892 32.46 7.39 -5.70
C ILE A 892 32.93 8.03 -4.39
N ASN A 893 34.12 7.68 -3.90
CA ASN A 893 34.68 8.22 -2.66
C ASN A 893 35.08 9.70 -2.77
N GLN A 894 35.26 10.24 -3.97
CA GLN A 894 35.56 11.65 -4.20
C GLN A 894 34.31 12.55 -4.26
N LEU A 895 33.11 11.97 -4.28
CA LEU A 895 31.86 12.73 -4.28
C LEU A 895 31.61 13.37 -2.90
N GLU A 896 31.38 14.70 -2.88
CA GLU A 896 31.05 15.40 -1.63
C GLU A 896 29.68 15.00 -1.06
N LYS A 897 28.71 14.74 -1.94
CA LYS A 897 27.32 14.40 -1.57
C LYS A 897 26.80 13.25 -2.44
N PRO A 898 27.21 12.00 -2.16
CA PRO A 898 26.75 10.86 -2.92
C PRO A 898 25.24 10.63 -2.70
N THR A 899 24.55 10.36 -3.79
CA THR A 899 23.16 9.90 -3.86
C THR A 899 22.99 8.54 -3.18
N GLN A 900 21.75 8.14 -2.89
CA GLN A 900 21.49 6.83 -2.29
C GLN A 900 21.96 5.67 -3.18
N ARG A 901 21.82 5.81 -4.51
CA ARG A 901 22.29 4.83 -5.49
C ARG A 901 23.81 4.67 -5.45
N GLU A 902 24.55 5.78 -5.37
CA GLU A 902 26.01 5.75 -5.27
C GLU A 902 26.49 5.13 -3.96
N LYS A 903 25.78 5.38 -2.84
CA LYS A 903 26.07 4.71 -1.55
C LYS A 903 25.86 3.20 -1.63
N ASN A 904 24.76 2.74 -2.23
CA ASN A 904 24.50 1.31 -2.40
C ASN A 904 25.56 0.65 -3.29
N LEU A 905 25.88 1.28 -4.41
CA LEU A 905 26.92 0.81 -5.34
C LEU A 905 28.28 0.72 -4.65
N ARG A 906 28.67 1.72 -3.85
CA ARG A 906 29.90 1.67 -3.05
C ARG A 906 29.93 0.43 -2.15
N SER A 907 28.87 0.17 -1.39
CA SER A 907 28.82 -1.01 -0.51
C SER A 907 28.91 -2.33 -1.29
N LEU A 908 28.33 -2.40 -2.48
CA LEU A 908 28.46 -3.57 -3.36
C LEU A 908 29.89 -3.74 -3.89
N LEU A 909 30.52 -2.65 -4.33
CA LEU A 909 31.88 -2.67 -4.86
C LEU A 909 32.92 -2.97 -3.77
N GLU A 910 32.72 -2.56 -2.52
CA GLU A 910 33.60 -2.94 -1.39
C GLU A 910 33.64 -4.48 -1.20
N VAL A 911 32.50 -5.15 -1.34
CA VAL A 911 32.44 -6.63 -1.28
C VAL A 911 33.05 -7.27 -2.54
N ALA A 912 32.83 -6.68 -3.72
CA ALA A 912 33.46 -7.15 -4.96
C ALA A 912 34.98 -6.98 -4.95
N GLU A 913 35.49 -5.92 -4.32
CA GLU A 913 36.92 -5.67 -4.11
C GLU A 913 37.52 -6.75 -3.22
N GLU A 914 36.88 -7.09 -2.10
CA GLU A 914 37.31 -8.18 -1.21
C GLU A 914 37.32 -9.52 -1.94
N MET A 915 36.28 -9.84 -2.71
CA MET A 915 36.22 -11.06 -3.53
C MET A 915 37.42 -11.14 -4.49
N ALA A 916 37.68 -10.07 -5.24
CA ALA A 916 38.79 -10.03 -6.18
C ALA A 916 40.16 -10.08 -5.47
N ALA A 917 40.26 -9.48 -4.28
CA ALA A 917 41.46 -9.52 -3.44
C ALA A 917 41.77 -10.92 -2.88
N ARG A 918 40.77 -11.80 -2.80
CA ARG A 918 40.92 -13.24 -2.50
C ARG A 918 41.25 -14.09 -3.73
N ASP A 919 41.50 -13.46 -4.88
CA ASP A 919 41.67 -14.10 -6.19
C ASP A 919 40.44 -14.92 -6.65
N ILE A 920 39.25 -14.51 -6.21
CA ILE A 920 37.98 -15.08 -6.66
C ILE A 920 37.42 -14.21 -7.79
N LYS A 921 36.99 -14.86 -8.87
CA LYS A 921 36.50 -14.19 -10.09
C LYS A 921 35.10 -14.66 -10.44
N ILE A 922 34.38 -13.80 -11.16
CA ILE A 922 33.08 -14.12 -11.74
C ILE A 922 33.33 -14.41 -13.22
N LYS A 923 32.78 -15.53 -13.72
CA LYS A 923 32.81 -15.87 -15.15
C LYS A 923 31.98 -14.86 -15.94
N LYS A 924 32.20 -14.79 -17.26
CA LYS A 924 31.28 -14.03 -18.13
C LYS A 924 29.90 -14.71 -18.08
N ALA A 925 28.84 -13.91 -18.11
CA ALA A 925 27.49 -14.40 -18.31
C ALA A 925 27.41 -15.18 -19.63
N ASP A 926 26.58 -16.21 -19.65
CA ASP A 926 26.42 -17.12 -20.76
C ASP A 926 24.95 -17.18 -21.14
N LEU A 927 24.64 -16.93 -22.42
CA LEU A 927 23.27 -16.89 -22.93
C LEU A 927 22.46 -18.16 -22.63
N TYR A 928 23.13 -19.32 -22.53
CA TYR A 928 22.49 -20.62 -22.38
C TYR A 928 22.67 -21.23 -20.99
N LYS A 929 23.70 -20.83 -20.23
CA LYS A 929 23.96 -21.37 -18.88
C LYS A 929 23.59 -20.42 -17.74
N SER A 930 23.62 -19.11 -17.95
CA SER A 930 23.27 -18.15 -16.89
C SER A 930 21.79 -18.22 -16.57
N GLU A 931 21.45 -18.15 -15.28
CA GLU A 931 20.06 -17.99 -14.84
C GLU A 931 19.50 -16.60 -15.15
N ALA A 932 18.19 -16.42 -14.99
CA ALA A 932 17.56 -15.12 -15.24
C ALA A 932 17.99 -14.07 -14.20
N VAL A 933 17.96 -14.42 -12.91
CA VAL A 933 18.06 -13.44 -11.80
C VAL A 933 18.98 -13.85 -10.64
N LYS A 934 19.55 -15.05 -10.66
CA LYS A 934 20.33 -15.59 -9.55
C LYS A 934 21.75 -15.93 -9.99
N PHE A 935 22.75 -15.55 -9.19
CA PHE A 935 24.11 -16.04 -9.39
C PHE A 935 24.17 -17.51 -8.94
N ILE A 936 24.79 -18.35 -9.75
CA ILE A 936 24.96 -19.78 -9.48
C ILE A 936 26.44 -20.13 -9.46
N LEU A 937 26.75 -21.33 -8.95
CA LEU A 937 28.03 -21.98 -9.18
C LEU A 937 27.88 -22.94 -10.34
N ASP A 938 28.77 -22.84 -11.32
CA ASP A 938 28.75 -23.76 -12.46
C ASP A 938 29.42 -25.11 -12.13
N GLU A 939 29.55 -25.97 -13.14
CA GLU A 939 30.13 -27.33 -13.00
C GLU A 939 31.58 -27.32 -12.48
N ASP A 940 32.33 -26.23 -12.69
CA ASP A 940 33.69 -26.05 -12.19
C ASP A 940 33.70 -25.44 -10.77
N GLY A 941 32.53 -25.14 -10.20
CA GLY A 941 32.38 -24.41 -8.95
C GLY A 941 32.76 -22.93 -9.05
N GLU A 942 32.74 -22.35 -10.25
CA GLU A 942 33.00 -20.92 -10.47
C GLU A 942 31.71 -20.10 -10.46
N ILE A 943 31.79 -18.83 -10.08
CA ILE A 943 30.62 -17.96 -9.98
C ILE A 943 30.16 -17.58 -11.39
N LEU A 944 28.93 -17.97 -11.75
CA LEU A 944 28.29 -17.58 -12.99
C LEU A 944 27.19 -16.53 -12.71
N PRO A 945 27.28 -15.33 -13.31
CA PRO A 945 26.30 -14.27 -13.11
C PRO A 945 25.02 -14.53 -13.91
N PRO A 946 23.85 -14.06 -13.44
CA PRO A 946 22.61 -14.13 -14.20
C PRO A 946 22.60 -13.14 -15.36
N LEU A 947 21.69 -13.33 -16.31
CA LEU A 947 21.53 -12.42 -17.45
C LEU A 947 21.09 -11.02 -17.00
N SER A 948 20.26 -10.89 -15.96
CA SER A 948 19.85 -9.58 -15.43
C SER A 948 20.96 -8.82 -14.69
N ALA A 949 22.10 -9.45 -14.41
CA ALA A 949 23.25 -8.73 -13.88
C ALA A 949 23.93 -7.87 -14.96
N VAL A 950 23.76 -8.23 -16.24
CA VAL A 950 24.36 -7.53 -17.37
C VAL A 950 23.76 -6.13 -17.47
N ASP A 951 24.63 -5.12 -17.65
CA ASP A 951 24.20 -3.73 -17.73
C ASP A 951 23.11 -3.55 -18.82
N ASP A 952 22.08 -2.76 -18.51
CA ASP A 952 20.89 -2.51 -19.35
C ASP A 952 19.94 -3.70 -19.59
N VAL A 953 20.21 -4.89 -19.04
CA VAL A 953 19.29 -6.04 -19.09
C VAL A 953 18.41 -6.05 -17.84
N SER A 954 17.10 -5.82 -18.00
CA SER A 954 16.17 -5.88 -16.87
C SER A 954 15.86 -7.33 -16.47
N GLU A 955 15.37 -7.54 -15.25
CA GLU A 955 14.90 -8.84 -14.78
C GLU A 955 13.81 -9.44 -15.70
N ALA A 956 12.87 -8.62 -16.18
CA ALA A 956 11.84 -9.07 -17.11
C ALA A 956 12.42 -9.55 -18.45
N MET A 957 13.40 -8.81 -18.99
CA MET A 957 14.10 -9.20 -20.21
C MET A 957 14.89 -10.50 -20.02
N ALA A 958 15.57 -10.64 -18.88
CA ALA A 958 16.34 -11.84 -18.57
C ALA A 958 15.44 -13.08 -18.44
N LYS A 959 14.28 -12.97 -17.76
CA LYS A 959 13.29 -14.05 -17.67
C LYS A 959 12.78 -14.47 -19.04
N ASP A 960 12.42 -13.50 -19.87
CA ASP A 960 11.93 -13.73 -21.23
C ASP A 960 12.97 -14.43 -22.12
N VAL A 961 14.26 -14.05 -22.01
CA VAL A 961 15.36 -14.76 -22.69
C VAL A 961 15.49 -16.21 -22.22
N VAL A 962 15.36 -16.47 -20.92
CA VAL A 962 15.44 -17.83 -20.36
C VAL A 962 14.21 -18.67 -20.77
N GLU A 963 13.01 -18.09 -20.77
CA GLU A 963 11.80 -18.78 -21.23
C GLU A 963 11.88 -19.11 -22.73
N GLU A 964 12.39 -18.19 -23.55
CA GLU A 964 12.51 -18.41 -24.99
C GLU A 964 13.61 -19.41 -25.35
N ARG A 965 14.76 -19.38 -24.69
CA ARG A 965 15.86 -20.32 -25.00
C ARG A 965 15.50 -21.77 -24.71
N GLU A 966 14.59 -22.01 -23.74
CA GLU A 966 14.07 -23.34 -23.43
C GLU A 966 13.19 -23.90 -24.56
N LYS A 967 12.48 -23.03 -25.30
CA LYS A 967 11.66 -23.43 -26.45
C LYS A 967 12.52 -23.85 -27.64
N ALA A 968 13.55 -23.07 -27.93
CA ALA A 968 14.53 -23.36 -28.99
C ALA A 968 15.78 -22.48 -28.84
N LYS A 969 16.94 -23.00 -29.29
CA LYS A 969 18.18 -22.21 -29.38
C LYS A 969 18.00 -21.00 -30.30
N PHE A 970 18.69 -19.91 -30.00
CA PHE A 970 18.71 -18.73 -30.85
C PHE A 970 19.67 -18.96 -32.01
N ILE A 971 19.21 -18.67 -33.22
CA ILE A 971 19.98 -18.90 -34.46
C ILE A 971 20.72 -17.64 -34.95
N SER A 972 20.26 -16.45 -34.54
CA SER A 972 20.87 -15.15 -34.85
C SER A 972 20.52 -14.10 -33.79
N ILE A 973 21.19 -12.95 -33.85
CA ILE A 973 20.86 -11.77 -33.04
C ILE A 973 19.46 -11.24 -33.42
N GLU A 974 19.10 -11.30 -34.70
CA GLU A 974 17.74 -10.97 -35.17
C GLU A 974 16.68 -11.89 -34.54
N ASP A 975 16.92 -13.20 -34.51
CA ASP A 975 16.01 -14.17 -33.88
C ASP A 975 15.84 -13.91 -32.38
N LEU A 976 16.95 -13.69 -31.67
CA LEU A 976 16.94 -13.31 -30.26
C LEU A 976 16.10 -12.05 -30.01
N LYS A 977 16.30 -11.01 -30.82
CA LYS A 977 15.54 -9.75 -30.71
C LYS A 977 14.06 -9.92 -31.05
N LYS A 978 13.73 -10.77 -32.01
CA LYS A 978 12.33 -10.98 -32.46
C LYS A 978 11.53 -11.77 -31.43
N ARG A 979 12.17 -12.72 -30.75
CA ARG A 979 11.52 -13.62 -29.79
C ARG A 979 11.46 -13.05 -28.39
N THR A 980 12.34 -12.11 -28.04
CA THR A 980 12.45 -11.58 -26.68
C THR A 980 12.15 -10.07 -26.62
N SER A 981 11.97 -9.57 -25.41
CA SER A 981 11.72 -8.17 -25.05
C SER A 981 13.01 -7.34 -24.92
N LEU A 982 14.15 -7.89 -25.35
CA LEU A 982 15.43 -7.18 -25.33
C LEU A 982 15.38 -5.91 -26.19
N ASN A 983 15.61 -4.77 -25.53
CA ASN A 983 15.72 -3.49 -26.23
C ASN A 983 17.11 -3.30 -26.88
N LYS A 984 17.27 -2.21 -27.63
CA LYS A 984 18.52 -1.91 -28.34
C LYS A 984 19.73 -1.77 -27.38
N ASN A 985 19.53 -1.19 -26.20
CA ASN A 985 20.63 -0.98 -25.24
C ASN A 985 21.07 -2.31 -24.64
N ALA A 986 20.12 -3.16 -24.22
CA ALA A 986 20.37 -4.49 -23.70
C ALA A 986 21.16 -5.35 -24.71
N LEU A 987 20.75 -5.34 -25.99
CA LEU A 987 21.47 -6.05 -27.07
C LEU A 987 22.90 -5.52 -27.27
N ASN A 988 23.08 -4.19 -27.26
CA ASN A 988 24.40 -3.60 -27.37
C ASN A 988 25.30 -3.99 -26.19
N SER A 989 24.77 -4.01 -24.96
CA SER A 989 25.51 -4.39 -23.77
C SER A 989 25.92 -5.87 -23.82
N LEU A 990 25.00 -6.77 -24.18
CA LEU A 990 25.31 -8.19 -24.40
C LEU A 990 26.40 -8.41 -25.46
N LYS A 991 26.38 -7.63 -26.54
CA LYS A 991 27.38 -7.70 -27.62
C LYS A 991 28.74 -7.15 -27.19
N ASN A 992 28.77 -5.95 -26.61
CA ASN A 992 29.99 -5.28 -26.17
C ASN A 992 30.73 -6.02 -25.04
N LEU A 993 30.02 -6.88 -24.30
CA LEU A 993 30.57 -7.72 -23.24
C LEU A 993 30.90 -9.16 -23.72
N ASP A 994 30.83 -9.40 -25.03
CA ASP A 994 31.11 -10.66 -25.71
C ASP A 994 30.20 -11.84 -25.32
N ILE A 995 28.96 -11.59 -24.87
CA ILE A 995 28.03 -12.66 -24.43
C ILE A 995 27.34 -13.31 -25.63
N ILE A 996 27.03 -12.53 -26.67
CA ILE A 996 26.30 -12.97 -27.86
C ILE A 996 27.12 -12.96 -29.15
N ASN A 997 28.45 -12.76 -29.08
CA ASN A 997 29.31 -12.64 -30.27
C ASN A 997 29.40 -13.91 -31.13
N ASN A 998 28.97 -15.05 -30.57
CA ASN A 998 28.92 -16.33 -31.30
C ASN A 998 27.66 -16.48 -32.17
N LEU A 999 26.69 -15.55 -32.08
CA LEU A 999 25.51 -15.52 -32.93
C LEU A 999 25.79 -14.70 -34.20
N GLN A 1000 25.26 -15.14 -35.33
CA GLN A 1000 25.26 -14.36 -36.57
C GLN A 1000 24.27 -13.18 -36.47
N GLU A 1001 24.46 -12.11 -37.24
CA GLU A 1001 23.58 -10.93 -37.19
C GLU A 1001 22.15 -11.25 -37.66
N GLU A 1002 22.03 -11.94 -38.80
CA GLU A 1002 20.75 -12.19 -39.50
C GLU A 1002 20.60 -13.68 -39.86
N ASN A 1003 19.36 -14.11 -40.06
CA ASN A 1003 19.06 -15.47 -40.52
C ASN A 1003 19.30 -15.58 -42.04
N GLN A 1004 20.23 -16.44 -42.47
CA GLN A 1004 20.48 -16.67 -43.90
C GLN A 1004 19.37 -17.49 -44.60
N MET A 1005 18.53 -18.23 -43.85
CA MET A 1005 17.36 -18.97 -44.36
C MET A 1005 16.23 -19.03 -43.32
N SER A 1006 14.99 -18.74 -43.73
CA SER A 1006 13.76 -18.89 -42.95
C SER A 1006 12.95 -20.07 -43.51
N LEU A 1007 12.71 -21.10 -42.70
CA LEU A 1007 12.09 -22.38 -43.13
C LEU A 1007 10.59 -22.26 -43.49
N PHE A 1008 9.93 -21.14 -43.18
CA PHE A 1008 8.54 -20.88 -43.55
C PHE A 1008 8.39 -19.96 -44.78
N ASP A 1009 9.51 -19.48 -45.33
CA ASP A 1009 9.56 -18.67 -46.55
C ASP A 1009 10.06 -19.46 -47.77
N LEU A 1010 10.07 -20.81 -47.68
CA LEU A 1010 10.46 -21.76 -48.73
C LEU A 1010 9.27 -22.59 -49.24
#